data_AF-A0A6M8J045-F1
#
_entry.id   AF-A0A6M8J045-F1
#
_cell.length_a   1.000
_cell.length_b   1.000
_cell.length_c   1.000
_cell.angle_alpha   90.00
_cell.angle_beta   90.00
_cell.angle_gamma   90.00
#
_symmetry.space_group_name_H-M   'P 1'
#
loop_
_entity.id
_entity.type
_entity.pdbx_description
1 polymer ?
#
loop_
_entity_poly.entity_id
_entity_poly.type
_entity_poly.pdbx_seq_one_letter_code
_entity_poly.pdbx_strand_id
1 'polypeptide(L)'
;MSSLTFDVTGMTCAACSARVTKASAAVEGVEAVAVNLLKNRMEVTFAEGADRAETAGRVIAAVEKVGYGAQVQGGVTSGDAGAGMGAAPAKSAGAAAATAEAEERAVRTRLAVSFLFTIPLFYVAMGHMLGWPLPGALTAPTSVGVLALLQFVLTIPVVFVNFKFFRLGFRAIAHRAPTMDSLVALGVTSSMAYGLYCLAKMQLALGAGDLHGAQMAGMDLYFESAAMILTLVTLGKYFEARAKLRTTDALEALIDLAPDTAERLLSDGASEEVPTDQVRVGDLLVVRTGAAVPVDGVVREGHCAVDEAAITGEAVPQDRFPGDAVTGATLCVSGYAVIEATRVGADTTLSGIVRLVDEATSTKAPIERFADRVSGVFVPVVIAIAALAFAVWLLVLRSTLETALVHAITILVISCPCALGLATPTAVMVGTGRGARNGILVKSAEALQNAHDIAVVALDKTGTITAGAPSVVSVTTAPGVAEDELLSIAHAVEQRSEHPLAQAVCAFAVERGMAAPAVEGFEQVPARGVVGTTDGGRVVAGNEALLSDEGVDASALTAPARQAAEQGATPLFFACAGRALGMIAVADTVKPTSAAAIADLRALGVRTVMLTGDNERTAHAIQAAVGVDEVIAGVSPLDKERHVRRLAEGGTVAMVGDGINDAPALARADVGIAIGAGTDIAIDSADIVLMRSDLMDVASAIRLSRATMRNVRQNLFWALIYNAVCIPVAAGALAWAGVELNPMIAAAAMSLSSVSVVSNALRLRRWRPVHSPGALALLPAERFEGAASRQEAAHASAAVSTEEGAAAAAADTSDGQTARIGQETERSIAMNRELKVEGMMCQHCVRHVTKALEGVEGVSAVEVSLEAGTARVAAEAPATDEALVAAVVDAGYEVPSISACA
;
A
#
# COMPACT_ATOMS: atom_id res chain seq x y z
N MET A 1 8.72 -6.73 25.50
CA MET A 1 9.66 -5.65 25.19
C MET A 1 8.88 -4.36 25.03
N SER A 2 9.27 -3.27 25.71
CA SER A 2 8.62 -1.97 25.53
C SER A 2 9.43 -1.13 24.55
N SER A 3 8.84 -0.80 23.40
CA SER A 3 9.40 0.19 22.47
C SER A 3 8.78 1.57 22.69
N LEU A 4 9.50 2.64 22.35
CA LEU A 4 8.96 4.00 22.21
C LEU A 4 9.26 4.53 20.81
N THR A 5 8.29 5.25 20.26
CA THR A 5 8.39 5.89 18.95
C THR A 5 8.70 7.37 19.09
N PHE A 6 9.64 7.84 18.28
CA PHE A 6 10.12 9.21 18.22
C PHE A 6 9.90 9.77 16.82
N ASP A 7 9.41 11.00 16.73
CA ASP A 7 9.43 11.78 15.49
C ASP A 7 10.80 12.46 15.37
N VAL A 8 11.50 12.20 14.27
CA VAL A 8 12.87 12.66 14.01
C VAL A 8 12.89 13.61 12.82
N THR A 9 13.23 14.87 13.05
CA THR A 9 13.25 15.89 12.00
C THR A 9 14.64 16.10 11.41
N GLY A 10 14.69 16.34 10.10
CA GLY A 10 15.92 16.70 9.37
C GLY A 10 16.66 15.56 8.69
N MET A 11 16.12 14.33 8.72
CA MET A 11 16.65 13.21 7.94
C MET A 11 16.28 13.38 6.46
N THR A 12 17.25 13.18 5.56
CA THR A 12 17.06 13.44 4.12
C THR A 12 17.70 12.37 3.23
N CYS A 13 18.40 11.39 3.80
CA CYS A 13 19.04 10.29 3.09
C CYS A 13 19.37 9.11 4.01
N ALA A 14 19.75 7.98 3.41
CA ALA A 14 20.24 6.76 4.07
C ALA A 14 21.39 7.01 5.06
N ALA A 15 22.34 7.89 4.71
CA ALA A 15 23.43 8.24 5.62
C ALA A 15 22.93 8.99 6.88
N CYS A 16 21.86 9.78 6.77
CA CYS A 16 21.24 10.43 7.92
C CYS A 16 20.57 9.41 8.84
N SER A 17 19.77 8.48 8.29
CA SER A 17 19.08 7.45 9.08
C SER A 17 20.07 6.50 9.76
N ALA A 18 21.13 6.07 9.06
CA ALA A 18 22.20 5.26 9.64
C ALA A 18 22.93 5.97 10.79
N ARG A 19 23.11 7.29 10.68
CA ARG A 19 23.76 8.09 11.72
C ARG A 19 22.89 8.26 12.96
N VAL A 20 21.60 8.53 12.78
CA VAL A 20 20.61 8.56 13.88
C VAL A 20 20.56 7.19 14.55
N THR A 21 20.49 6.10 13.77
CA THR A 21 20.51 4.72 14.28
C THR A 21 21.75 4.48 15.16
N LYS A 22 22.94 4.81 14.66
CA LYS A 22 24.20 4.62 15.40
C LYS A 22 24.30 5.49 16.66
N ALA A 23 23.77 6.71 16.61
CA ALA A 23 23.78 7.63 17.74
C ALA A 23 22.88 7.14 18.87
N SER A 24 21.66 6.73 18.53
CA SER A 24 20.67 6.23 19.48
C SER A 24 21.04 4.85 20.02
N ALA A 25 21.59 3.95 19.20
CA ALA A 25 22.04 2.62 19.63
C ALA A 25 23.28 2.66 20.53
N ALA A 26 24.03 3.76 20.53
CA ALA A 26 25.17 3.95 21.43
C ALA A 26 24.76 4.48 22.83
N VAL A 27 23.47 4.76 23.05
CA VAL A 27 22.94 5.22 24.34
C VAL A 27 22.76 4.02 25.27
N GLU A 28 23.28 4.13 26.49
CA GLU A 28 23.14 3.12 27.52
C GLU A 28 21.66 2.93 27.90
N GLY A 29 21.19 1.68 27.92
CA GLY A 29 19.78 1.33 28.15
C GLY A 29 18.96 1.06 26.87
N VAL A 30 19.56 1.25 25.68
CA VAL A 30 18.95 0.92 24.39
C VAL A 30 19.41 -0.46 23.91
N GLU A 31 18.46 -1.33 23.56
CA GLU A 31 18.73 -2.67 23.04
C GLU A 31 18.73 -2.68 21.50
N ALA A 32 17.72 -2.05 20.89
CA ALA A 32 17.58 -1.97 19.44
C ALA A 32 17.01 -0.63 18.99
N VAL A 33 17.39 -0.20 17.79
CA VAL A 33 16.88 1.03 17.16
C VAL A 33 16.54 0.75 15.70
N ALA A 34 15.32 1.09 15.31
CA ALA A 34 14.88 1.08 13.93
C ALA A 34 14.52 2.51 13.49
N VAL A 35 15.18 3.03 12.46
CA VAL A 35 14.90 4.38 11.93
C VAL A 35 14.23 4.25 10.58
N ASN A 36 13.05 4.84 10.42
CA ASN A 36 12.35 4.91 9.16
C ASN A 36 12.55 6.27 8.48
N LEU A 37 13.24 6.27 7.33
CA LEU A 37 13.53 7.51 6.59
C LEU A 37 12.30 8.10 5.91
N LEU A 38 11.36 7.27 5.44
CA LEU A 38 10.18 7.76 4.71
C LEU A 38 9.19 8.47 5.63
N LYS A 39 9.06 7.97 6.86
CA LYS A 39 8.14 8.51 7.87
C LYS A 39 8.77 9.55 8.79
N ASN A 40 10.08 9.79 8.69
CA ASN A 40 10.82 10.61 9.64
C ASN A 40 10.63 10.13 11.10
N ARG A 41 10.64 8.81 11.31
CA ARG A 41 10.40 8.17 12.62
C ARG A 41 11.57 7.32 13.07
N MET A 42 11.71 7.15 14.37
CA MET A 42 12.63 6.22 14.99
C MET A 42 11.91 5.47 16.11
N GLU A 43 11.99 4.14 16.08
CA GLU A 43 11.54 3.27 17.15
C GLU A 43 12.75 2.77 17.94
N VAL A 44 12.65 2.85 19.26
CA VAL A 44 13.72 2.46 20.19
C VAL A 44 13.18 1.41 21.15
N THR A 45 13.82 0.25 21.17
CA THR A 45 13.57 -0.83 22.13
C THR A 45 14.53 -0.69 23.29
N PHE A 46 13.98 -0.61 24.52
CA PHE A 46 14.77 -0.46 25.73
C PHE A 46 15.14 -1.81 26.33
N ALA A 47 16.35 -1.90 26.89
CA ALA A 47 16.81 -3.06 27.62
C ALA A 47 15.98 -3.28 28.90
N GLU A 48 15.86 -4.54 29.33
CA GLU A 48 15.15 -4.90 30.57
C GLU A 48 15.77 -4.19 31.80
N GLY A 49 14.95 -3.44 32.54
CA GLY A 49 15.36 -2.70 33.74
C GLY A 49 15.83 -1.26 33.51
N ALA A 50 15.85 -0.74 32.28
CA ALA A 50 16.20 0.66 31.99
C ALA A 50 15.05 1.64 32.33
N ASP A 51 15.38 2.81 32.90
CA ASP A 51 14.42 3.90 33.09
C ASP A 51 14.07 4.53 31.74
N ARG A 52 12.81 4.40 31.33
CA ARG A 52 12.32 4.82 30.02
C ARG A 52 12.37 6.33 29.83
N ALA A 53 12.01 7.10 30.86
CA ALA A 53 11.93 8.56 30.73
C ALA A 53 13.33 9.16 30.64
N GLU A 54 14.26 8.65 31.46
CA GLU A 54 15.64 9.09 31.44
C GLU A 54 16.35 8.66 30.14
N THR A 55 16.17 7.40 29.73
CA THR A 55 16.78 6.88 28.50
C THR A 55 16.23 7.59 27.26
N ALA A 56 14.92 7.88 27.20
CA ALA A 56 14.33 8.68 26.13
C ALA A 56 14.94 10.10 26.06
N GLY A 57 15.15 10.76 27.20
CA GLY A 57 15.84 12.06 27.26
C GLY A 57 17.29 11.98 26.75
N ARG A 58 18.04 10.94 27.12
CA ARG A 58 19.41 10.70 26.63
C ARG A 58 19.44 10.41 25.13
N VAL A 59 18.45 9.68 24.60
CA VAL A 59 18.28 9.44 23.16
C VAL A 59 18.02 10.73 22.41
N ILE A 60 17.10 11.58 22.87
CA ILE A 60 16.83 12.90 22.26
C ILE A 60 18.11 13.73 22.22
N ALA A 61 18.82 13.84 23.34
CA ALA A 61 20.08 14.59 23.42
C ALA A 61 21.16 14.02 22.48
N ALA A 62 21.25 12.70 22.33
CA ALA A 62 22.18 12.06 21.39
C ALA A 62 21.84 12.41 19.93
N VAL A 63 20.56 12.39 19.56
CA VAL A 63 20.09 12.74 18.21
C VAL A 63 20.32 14.23 17.91
N GLU A 64 20.03 15.11 18.87
CA GLU A 64 20.27 16.56 18.77
C GLU A 64 21.74 16.93 18.66
N LYS A 65 22.61 16.24 19.42
CA LYS A 65 24.07 16.40 19.34
C LYS A 65 24.58 16.13 17.93
N VAL A 66 24.04 15.09 17.30
CA VAL A 66 24.41 14.64 15.95
C VAL A 66 23.83 15.55 14.86
N GLY A 67 22.76 16.30 15.18
CA GLY A 67 22.27 17.43 14.40
C GLY A 67 20.88 17.28 13.81
N TYR A 68 20.07 16.41 14.39
CA TYR A 68 18.68 16.15 14.02
C TYR A 68 17.77 16.48 15.20
N GLY A 69 16.51 16.84 14.96
CA GLY A 69 15.54 17.01 16.06
C GLY A 69 14.89 15.67 16.40
N ALA A 70 14.57 15.42 17.67
CA ALA A 70 13.84 14.23 18.10
C ALA A 70 12.82 14.57 19.19
N GLN A 71 11.60 14.04 19.08
CA GLN A 71 10.53 14.20 20.08
C GLN A 71 9.78 12.88 20.26
N VAL A 72 9.33 12.58 21.49
CA VAL A 72 8.51 11.39 21.77
C VAL A 72 7.08 11.61 21.27
N GLN A 73 6.51 10.62 20.59
CA GLN A 73 5.14 10.69 20.11
C GLN A 73 4.15 10.53 21.29
N GLY A 74 3.17 11.45 21.41
CA GLY A 74 2.14 11.41 22.46
C GLY A 74 2.56 11.98 23.82
N GLY A 75 3.27 13.12 23.82
CA GLY A 75 3.91 13.72 24.99
C GLY A 75 3.08 13.72 26.28
N VAL A 76 3.62 13.09 27.32
CA VAL A 76 3.33 13.41 28.72
C VAL A 76 3.95 14.78 28.99
N THR A 77 3.17 15.85 28.84
CA THR A 77 3.40 17.08 29.59
C THR A 77 2.61 16.97 30.88
N SER A 78 3.32 17.07 32.00
CA SER A 78 2.79 16.99 33.37
C SER A 78 1.57 17.89 33.58
N GLY A 79 0.41 17.28 33.88
CA GLY A 79 -0.76 17.98 34.42
C GLY A 79 -2.08 17.74 33.68
N ASP A 80 -2.59 16.50 33.66
CA ASP A 80 -3.96 16.17 34.11
C ASP A 80 -4.20 14.67 33.89
N ALA A 81 -4.57 13.97 34.96
CA ALA A 81 -4.85 12.54 34.93
C ALA A 81 -6.37 12.33 34.77
N GLY A 82 -6.78 11.80 33.62
CA GLY A 82 -8.16 11.34 33.44
C GLY A 82 -8.53 11.04 31.99
N ALA A 83 -8.56 9.73 31.66
CA ALA A 83 -9.22 9.11 30.51
C ALA A 83 -8.61 9.31 29.09
N GLY A 84 -8.30 8.18 28.44
CA GLY A 84 -8.08 8.10 26.98
C GLY A 84 -6.71 7.56 26.55
N MET A 85 -6.38 6.31 26.91
CA MET A 85 -5.34 5.56 26.18
C MET A 85 -5.93 5.11 24.84
N GLY A 86 -5.29 5.49 23.73
CA GLY A 86 -5.57 4.98 22.38
C GLY A 86 -5.89 6.06 21.35
N ALA A 87 -4.88 6.80 20.89
CA ALA A 87 -5.02 7.53 19.63
C ALA A 87 -5.06 6.51 18.48
N ALA A 88 -6.17 6.46 17.73
CA ALA A 88 -6.38 5.51 16.64
C ALA A 88 -5.30 5.64 15.53
N PRO A 89 -4.84 4.51 14.93
CA PRO A 89 -3.83 4.51 13.86
C PRO A 89 -4.27 5.28 12.60
N ALA A 90 -5.58 5.44 12.36
CA ALA A 90 -6.12 6.22 11.25
C ALA A 90 -5.63 7.69 11.22
N LYS A 91 -5.44 8.34 12.39
CA LYS A 91 -4.88 9.71 12.46
C LYS A 91 -3.37 9.74 12.20
N SER A 92 -2.65 8.63 12.40
CA SER A 92 -1.19 8.57 12.29
C SER A 92 -0.69 8.49 10.83
N ALA A 93 -1.51 7.93 9.94
CA ALA A 93 -1.25 7.86 8.50
C ALA A 93 -1.58 9.20 7.79
N GLY A 94 -2.70 9.82 8.13
CA GLY A 94 -3.02 11.19 7.69
C GLY A 94 -1.97 12.21 8.14
N ALA A 95 -1.40 12.05 9.35
CA ALA A 95 -0.28 12.86 9.82
C ALA A 95 1.02 12.63 9.00
N ALA A 96 1.27 11.40 8.53
CA ALA A 96 2.43 11.10 7.68
C ALA A 96 2.26 11.68 6.26
N ALA A 97 1.06 11.65 5.70
CA ALA A 97 0.74 12.30 4.44
C ALA A 97 0.87 13.84 4.54
N ALA A 98 0.29 14.44 5.58
CA ALA A 98 0.37 15.88 5.83
C ALA A 98 1.80 16.39 6.03
N THR A 99 2.66 15.62 6.71
CA THR A 99 4.08 15.96 6.86
C THR A 99 4.86 15.84 5.55
N ALA A 100 4.59 14.80 4.75
CA ALA A 100 5.17 14.65 3.41
C ALA A 100 4.73 15.77 2.45
N GLU A 101 3.47 16.20 2.51
CA GLU A 101 2.96 17.36 1.76
C GLU A 101 3.64 18.66 2.18
N ALA A 102 3.78 18.90 3.49
CA ALA A 102 4.46 20.10 3.98
C ALA A 102 5.93 20.14 3.55
N GLU A 103 6.61 18.98 3.53
CA GLU A 103 7.97 18.86 3.01
C GLU A 103 8.02 19.15 1.50
N GLU A 104 7.11 18.58 0.70
CA GLU A 104 7.02 18.82 -0.75
C GLU A 104 6.79 20.31 -1.05
N ARG A 105 5.85 20.97 -0.35
CA ARG A 105 5.59 22.41 -0.47
C ARG A 105 6.82 23.24 -0.11
N ALA A 106 7.51 22.90 0.98
CA ALA A 106 8.73 23.60 1.37
C ALA A 106 9.83 23.47 0.32
N VAL A 107 10.07 22.26 -0.21
CA VAL A 107 11.06 22.04 -1.27
C VAL A 107 10.65 22.73 -2.57
N ARG A 108 9.37 22.73 -2.92
CA ARG A 108 8.81 23.41 -4.11
C ARG A 108 9.04 24.91 -4.06
N THR A 109 8.77 25.55 -2.92
CA THR A 109 9.01 26.99 -2.75
C THR A 109 10.50 27.31 -2.91
N ARG A 110 11.39 26.51 -2.31
CA ARG A 110 12.84 26.67 -2.50
C ARG A 110 13.25 26.53 -3.96
N LEU A 111 12.69 25.54 -4.66
CA LEU A 111 12.96 25.29 -6.06
C LEU A 111 12.51 26.44 -6.95
N ALA A 112 11.29 26.95 -6.72
CA ALA A 112 10.73 28.07 -7.47
C ALA A 112 11.59 29.33 -7.32
N VAL A 113 12.00 29.66 -6.10
CA VAL A 113 12.92 30.78 -5.86
C VAL A 113 14.29 30.52 -6.50
N SER A 114 14.82 29.30 -6.40
CA SER A 114 16.10 28.94 -7.01
C SER A 114 16.08 29.11 -8.54
N PHE A 115 15.01 28.67 -9.22
CA PHE A 115 14.84 28.88 -10.66
C PHE A 115 14.67 30.36 -11.03
N LEU A 116 13.90 31.11 -10.24
CA LEU A 116 13.66 32.53 -10.49
C LEU A 116 14.96 33.33 -10.59
N PHE A 117 15.98 32.99 -9.80
CA PHE A 117 17.27 33.67 -9.81
C PHE A 117 18.33 32.97 -10.69
N THR A 118 18.27 31.64 -10.81
CA THR A 118 19.25 30.87 -11.61
C THR A 118 19.02 31.04 -13.11
N ILE A 119 17.79 31.17 -13.58
CA ILE A 119 17.52 31.37 -15.02
C ILE A 119 18.09 32.71 -15.52
N PRO A 120 17.84 33.86 -14.86
CA PRO A 120 18.51 35.11 -15.21
C PRO A 120 20.03 35.03 -15.09
N LEU A 121 20.54 34.37 -14.05
CA LEU A 121 21.98 34.17 -13.87
C LEU A 121 22.60 33.40 -15.03
N PHE A 122 21.97 32.30 -15.46
CA PHE A 122 22.38 31.51 -16.62
C PHE A 122 22.34 32.33 -17.91
N TYR A 123 21.27 33.11 -18.11
CA TYR A 123 21.17 34.01 -19.26
C TYR A 123 22.32 35.02 -19.30
N VAL A 124 22.65 35.62 -18.16
CA VAL A 124 23.74 36.61 -18.04
C VAL A 124 25.11 35.97 -18.22
N ALA A 125 25.34 34.80 -17.62
CA ALA A 125 26.63 34.11 -17.66
C ALA A 125 26.92 33.44 -19.01
N MET A 126 25.92 32.82 -19.65
CA MET A 126 26.12 31.98 -20.85
C MET A 126 25.36 32.46 -22.09
N GLY A 127 24.42 33.42 -21.97
CA GLY A 127 23.60 33.87 -23.10
C GLY A 127 24.40 34.43 -24.27
N HIS A 128 25.52 35.11 -24.00
CA HIS A 128 26.40 35.65 -25.05
C HIS A 128 27.15 34.56 -25.84
N MET A 129 27.45 33.41 -25.21
CA MET A 129 28.06 32.26 -25.91
C MET A 129 27.05 31.54 -26.81
N LEU A 130 25.75 31.64 -26.52
CA LEU A 130 24.65 31.07 -27.30
C LEU A 130 24.11 32.05 -28.37
N GLY A 131 24.71 33.22 -28.52
CA GLY A 131 24.30 34.25 -29.48
C GLY A 131 23.04 35.04 -29.09
N TRP A 132 22.64 35.00 -27.82
CA TRP A 132 21.46 35.72 -27.33
C TRP A 132 21.75 37.20 -27.05
N PRO A 133 20.80 38.11 -27.31
CA PRO A 133 21.03 39.54 -27.17
C PRO A 133 21.12 39.95 -25.69
N LEU A 134 22.33 40.28 -25.23
CA LEU A 134 22.49 40.99 -23.96
C LEU A 134 22.21 42.49 -24.16
N PRO A 135 21.62 43.17 -23.16
CA PRO A 135 21.47 44.62 -23.18
C PRO A 135 22.81 45.30 -23.47
N GLY A 136 22.84 46.28 -24.37
CA GLY A 136 24.09 46.94 -24.82
C GLY A 136 24.93 47.59 -23.72
N ALA A 137 24.34 47.88 -22.56
CA ALA A 137 25.05 48.37 -21.37
C ALA A 137 25.94 47.28 -20.70
N LEU A 138 25.62 46.00 -20.89
CA LEU A 138 26.30 44.85 -20.29
C LEU A 138 27.33 44.19 -21.22
N THR A 139 27.37 44.58 -22.50
CA THR A 139 28.32 44.05 -23.50
C THR A 139 29.54 44.95 -23.73
N ALA A 140 29.59 46.11 -23.08
CA ALA A 140 30.74 47.00 -23.16
C ALA A 140 31.97 46.37 -22.47
N PRO A 141 33.18 46.49 -23.01
CA PRO A 141 34.42 46.01 -22.36
C PRO A 141 34.66 46.60 -20.97
N THR A 142 34.05 47.75 -20.67
CA THR A 142 34.11 48.45 -19.40
C THR A 142 33.10 47.94 -18.37
N SER A 143 32.07 47.18 -18.77
CA SER A 143 31.02 46.69 -17.87
C SER A 143 31.21 45.24 -17.40
N VAL A 144 32.35 44.62 -17.71
CA VAL A 144 32.75 43.28 -17.22
C VAL A 144 32.70 43.22 -15.68
N GLY A 145 33.12 44.31 -15.01
CA GLY A 145 32.97 44.52 -13.56
C GLY A 145 31.54 44.40 -13.04
N VAL A 146 30.61 45.06 -13.73
CA VAL A 146 29.19 45.11 -13.38
C VAL A 146 28.52 43.76 -13.66
N LEU A 147 28.90 43.11 -14.76
CA LEU A 147 28.41 41.79 -15.14
C LEU A 147 28.75 40.73 -14.09
N ALA A 148 30.01 40.70 -13.61
CA ALA A 148 30.44 39.77 -12.57
C ALA A 148 29.74 40.02 -11.22
N LEU A 149 29.57 41.30 -10.85
CA LEU A 149 28.84 41.67 -9.64
C LEU A 149 27.36 41.26 -9.73
N LEU A 150 26.73 41.44 -10.89
CA LEU A 150 25.37 41.01 -11.14
C LEU A 150 25.22 39.48 -10.98
N GLN A 151 26.16 38.70 -11.53
CA GLN A 151 26.17 37.25 -11.34
C GLN A 151 26.27 36.85 -9.86
N PHE A 152 27.16 37.51 -9.11
CA PHE A 152 27.30 37.29 -7.67
C PHE A 152 26.00 37.63 -6.92
N VAL A 153 25.39 38.79 -7.17
CA VAL A 153 24.15 39.24 -6.53
C VAL A 153 22.99 38.28 -6.82
N LEU A 154 22.85 37.81 -8.07
CA LEU A 154 21.83 36.83 -8.43
C LEU A 154 22.04 35.46 -7.76
N THR A 155 23.28 35.12 -7.40
CA THR A 155 23.61 33.86 -6.72
C THR A 155 23.25 33.87 -5.24
N ILE A 156 23.27 35.04 -4.57
CA ILE A 156 23.02 35.17 -3.12
C ILE A 156 21.64 34.62 -2.70
N PRO A 157 20.50 34.97 -3.35
CA PRO A 157 19.20 34.42 -2.99
C PRO A 157 19.14 32.89 -3.10
N VAL A 158 19.77 32.31 -4.13
CA VAL A 158 19.82 30.87 -4.35
C VAL A 158 20.55 30.17 -3.20
N VAL A 159 21.69 30.72 -2.77
CA VAL A 159 22.47 30.21 -1.63
C VAL A 159 21.70 30.33 -0.32
N PHE A 160 21.04 31.46 -0.10
CA PHE A 160 20.30 31.74 1.12
C PHE A 160 19.14 30.76 1.34
N VAL A 161 18.33 30.54 0.30
CA VAL A 161 17.19 29.61 0.34
C VAL A 161 17.64 28.16 0.55
N ASN A 162 18.84 27.83 0.06
CA ASN A 162 19.44 26.51 0.14
C ASN A 162 20.49 26.38 1.27
N PHE A 163 20.50 27.33 2.22
CA PHE A 163 21.49 27.37 3.30
C PHE A 163 21.47 26.10 4.18
N LYS A 164 20.34 25.38 4.19
CA LYS A 164 20.19 24.08 4.86
C LYS A 164 21.28 23.08 4.46
N PHE A 165 21.69 23.02 3.19
CA PHE A 165 22.73 22.10 2.72
C PHE A 165 24.09 22.39 3.36
N PHE A 166 24.45 23.67 3.52
CA PHE A 166 25.70 24.07 4.17
C PHE A 166 25.68 23.74 5.65
N ARG A 167 24.58 24.07 6.35
CA ARG A 167 24.45 23.81 7.80
C ARG A 167 24.57 22.32 8.12
N LEU A 168 23.88 21.47 7.36
CA LEU A 168 23.92 20.02 7.56
C LEU A 168 25.26 19.43 7.09
N GLY A 169 25.74 19.84 5.91
CA GLY A 169 26.95 19.32 5.29
C GLY A 169 28.21 19.58 6.11
N PHE A 170 28.43 20.82 6.59
CA PHE A 170 29.59 21.15 7.42
C PHE A 170 29.52 20.53 8.81
N ARG A 171 28.32 20.47 9.41
CA ARG A 171 28.14 19.80 10.70
C ARG A 171 28.44 18.30 10.59
N ALA A 172 28.02 17.65 9.51
CA ALA A 172 28.33 16.26 9.22
C ALA A 172 29.85 16.00 9.07
N ILE A 173 30.57 16.87 8.36
CA ILE A 173 32.03 16.80 8.24
C ILE A 173 32.70 16.97 9.62
N ALA A 174 32.30 17.98 10.39
CA ALA A 174 32.88 18.27 11.71
C ALA A 174 32.77 17.08 12.68
N HIS A 175 31.69 16.30 12.57
CA HIS A 175 31.47 15.10 13.35
C HIS A 175 32.00 13.81 12.70
N ARG A 176 32.87 13.90 11.68
CA ARG A 176 33.47 12.77 10.95
C ARG A 176 32.46 11.78 10.35
N ALA A 177 31.31 12.29 9.94
CA ALA A 177 30.25 11.50 9.30
C ALA A 177 29.73 12.24 8.07
N PRO A 178 30.56 12.42 7.02
CA PRO A 178 30.18 13.20 5.85
C PRO A 178 28.97 12.57 5.15
N THR A 179 28.04 13.42 4.72
CA THR A 179 26.80 13.03 4.03
C THR A 179 26.76 13.60 2.62
N MET A 180 25.68 13.31 1.88
CA MET A 180 25.38 13.98 0.61
C MET A 180 25.47 15.51 0.70
N ASP A 181 24.90 16.08 1.76
CA ASP A 181 24.91 17.53 1.98
C ASP A 181 26.34 18.06 2.14
N SER A 182 27.28 17.22 2.63
CA SER A 182 28.70 17.54 2.70
C SER A 182 29.34 17.68 1.32
N LEU A 183 29.00 16.80 0.36
CA LEU A 183 29.50 16.89 -1.02
C LEU A 183 29.03 18.18 -1.70
N VAL A 184 27.74 18.48 -1.58
CA VAL A 184 27.14 19.70 -2.14
C VAL A 184 27.72 20.95 -1.47
N ALA A 185 27.84 20.97 -0.14
CA ALA A 185 28.43 22.08 0.58
C ALA A 185 29.89 22.32 0.15
N LEU A 186 30.71 21.28 0.05
CA LEU A 186 32.11 21.41 -0.40
C LEU A 186 32.20 21.91 -1.85
N GLY A 187 31.43 21.33 -2.76
CA GLY A 187 31.44 21.73 -4.18
C GLY A 187 31.01 23.19 -4.36
N VAL A 188 29.86 23.56 -3.79
CA VAL A 188 29.30 24.91 -3.94
C VAL A 188 30.16 25.96 -3.21
N THR A 189 30.67 25.66 -2.01
CA THR A 189 31.60 26.57 -1.32
C THR A 189 32.89 26.75 -2.10
N SER A 190 33.42 25.69 -2.73
CA SER A 190 34.63 25.79 -3.56
C SER A 190 34.40 26.67 -4.79
N SER A 191 33.28 26.47 -5.50
CA SER A 191 32.89 27.33 -6.64
C SER A 191 32.70 28.79 -6.20
N MET A 192 32.01 29.03 -5.08
CA MET A 192 31.76 30.40 -4.58
C MET A 192 33.06 31.10 -4.17
N ALA A 193 33.96 30.39 -3.48
CA ALA A 193 35.23 30.93 -3.04
C ALA A 193 36.14 31.26 -4.24
N TYR A 194 36.17 30.41 -5.26
CA TYR A 194 36.90 30.67 -6.49
C TYR A 194 36.30 31.85 -7.28
N GLY A 195 34.98 31.90 -7.43
CA GLY A 195 34.30 33.04 -8.06
C GLY A 195 34.58 34.37 -7.36
N LEU A 196 34.60 34.37 -6.01
CA LEU A 196 34.95 35.56 -5.24
C LEU A 196 36.42 35.96 -5.42
N TYR A 197 37.33 34.98 -5.54
CA TYR A 197 38.73 35.23 -5.87
C TYR A 197 38.89 35.85 -7.28
N CYS A 198 38.22 35.31 -8.29
CA CYS A 198 38.20 35.86 -9.65
C CYS A 198 37.62 37.27 -9.67
N LEU A 199 36.52 37.51 -8.95
CA LEU A 199 35.92 38.83 -8.79
C LEU A 199 36.90 39.83 -8.16
N ALA A 200 37.62 39.45 -7.09
CA ALA A 200 38.62 40.30 -6.46
C ALA A 200 39.82 40.59 -7.39
N LYS A 201 40.33 39.58 -8.08
CA LYS A 201 41.42 39.72 -9.07
C LYS A 201 41.01 40.65 -10.22
N MET A 202 39.77 40.52 -10.68
CA MET A 202 39.22 41.36 -11.74
C MET A 202 39.10 42.83 -11.31
N GLN A 203 38.64 43.10 -10.07
CA GLN A 203 38.56 44.47 -9.56
C GLN A 203 39.95 45.11 -9.40
N LEU A 204 40.95 44.34 -8.98
CA LEU A 204 42.34 44.80 -8.93
C LEU A 204 42.90 45.11 -10.33
N ALA A 205 42.62 44.27 -11.33
CA ALA A 205 43.04 44.50 -12.72
C ALA A 205 42.36 45.74 -13.33
N LEU A 206 41.06 45.92 -13.09
CA LEU A 206 40.32 47.12 -13.50
C LEU A 206 40.88 48.39 -12.83
N GLY A 207 41.22 48.32 -11.54
CA GLY A 207 41.85 49.43 -10.80
C GLY A 207 43.25 49.78 -11.30
N ALA A 208 43.97 48.82 -11.88
CA ALA A 208 45.27 49.01 -12.52
C ALA A 208 45.17 49.43 -14.01
N GLY A 209 43.96 49.52 -14.58
CA GLY A 209 43.73 49.84 -15.99
C GLY A 209 43.98 48.68 -16.96
N ASP A 210 44.20 47.46 -16.48
CA ASP A 210 44.42 46.25 -17.30
C ASP A 210 43.08 45.61 -17.68
N LEU A 211 42.50 46.09 -18.78
CA LEU A 211 41.24 45.58 -19.34
C LEU A 211 41.35 44.13 -19.84
N HIS A 212 42.53 43.69 -20.28
CA HIS A 212 42.72 42.33 -20.78
C HIS A 212 42.77 41.32 -19.64
N GLY A 213 43.53 41.62 -18.58
CA GLY A 213 43.54 40.82 -17.35
C GLY A 213 42.17 40.75 -16.68
N ALA A 214 41.38 41.83 -16.74
CA ALA A 214 40.01 41.85 -16.24
C ALA A 214 39.05 40.97 -17.06
N GLN A 215 39.14 40.99 -18.40
CA GLN A 215 38.32 40.12 -19.25
C GLN A 215 38.65 38.64 -19.06
N MET A 216 39.93 38.28 -18.93
CA MET A 216 40.35 36.90 -18.67
C MET A 216 39.88 36.41 -17.29
N ALA A 217 39.93 37.25 -16.26
CA ALA A 217 39.41 36.89 -14.94
C ALA A 217 37.87 36.81 -14.89
N GLY A 218 37.18 37.45 -15.83
CA GLY A 218 35.71 37.47 -15.92
C GLY A 218 35.08 36.31 -16.69
N MET A 219 35.87 35.50 -17.42
CA MET A 219 35.36 34.32 -18.13
C MET A 219 35.05 33.14 -17.20
N ASP A 220 35.71 33.09 -16.05
CA ASP A 220 35.78 31.90 -15.19
C ASP A 220 35.25 32.17 -13.77
N LEU A 221 34.07 32.81 -13.68
CA LEU A 221 33.49 33.27 -12.40
C LEU A 221 32.76 32.16 -11.61
N TYR A 222 32.36 31.05 -12.25
CA TYR A 222 31.73 29.85 -11.64
C TYR A 222 30.54 30.09 -10.70
N PHE A 223 29.99 31.31 -10.65
CA PHE A 223 28.81 31.64 -9.84
C PHE A 223 27.57 30.97 -10.42
N GLU A 224 27.48 30.88 -11.74
CA GLU A 224 26.43 30.13 -12.43
C GLU A 224 26.50 28.64 -12.10
N SER A 225 27.70 28.06 -12.03
CA SER A 225 27.92 26.67 -11.64
C SER A 225 27.44 26.42 -10.21
N ALA A 226 27.78 27.30 -9.25
CA ALA A 226 27.33 27.20 -7.86
C ALA A 226 25.80 27.24 -7.72
N ALA A 227 25.14 28.19 -8.39
CA ALA A 227 23.68 28.33 -8.38
C ALA A 227 22.96 27.18 -9.09
N MET A 228 23.50 26.73 -10.24
CA MET A 228 22.97 25.60 -11.00
C MET A 228 23.05 24.30 -10.22
N ILE A 229 24.18 24.03 -9.55
CA ILE A 229 24.33 22.85 -8.68
C ILE A 229 23.24 22.86 -7.60
N LEU A 230 23.09 23.97 -6.85
CA LEU A 230 22.06 24.08 -5.81
C LEU A 230 20.65 23.90 -6.37
N THR A 231 20.35 24.50 -7.51
CA THR A 231 19.02 24.43 -8.15
C THR A 231 18.71 23.02 -8.62
N LEU A 232 19.64 22.37 -9.33
CA LEU A 232 19.45 21.02 -9.85
C LEU A 232 19.42 19.97 -8.74
N VAL A 233 20.23 20.10 -7.68
CA VAL A 233 20.13 19.24 -6.50
C VAL A 233 18.76 19.43 -5.82
N THR A 234 18.28 20.66 -5.71
CA THR A 234 16.95 20.96 -5.16
C THR A 234 15.84 20.38 -6.03
N LEU A 235 16.01 20.38 -7.36
CA LEU A 235 15.11 19.71 -8.30
C LEU A 235 15.09 18.19 -8.05
N GLY A 236 16.25 17.56 -7.88
CA GLY A 236 16.35 16.15 -7.49
C GLY A 236 15.62 15.86 -6.18
N LYS A 237 15.78 16.73 -5.16
CA LYS A 237 15.07 16.65 -3.88
C LYS A 237 13.56 16.90 -4.00
N TYR A 238 13.15 17.74 -4.94
CA TYR A 238 11.73 17.95 -5.25
C TYR A 238 11.11 16.68 -5.85
N PHE A 239 11.78 16.07 -6.83
CA PHE A 239 11.32 14.81 -7.40
C PHE A 239 11.30 13.69 -6.37
N GLU A 240 12.28 13.63 -5.46
CA GLU A 240 12.27 12.71 -4.32
C GLU A 240 11.05 12.95 -3.41
N ALA A 241 10.78 14.20 -2.99
CA ALA A 241 9.64 14.51 -2.12
C ALA A 241 8.29 14.19 -2.79
N ARG A 242 8.13 14.59 -4.06
CA ARG A 242 6.93 14.30 -4.86
C ARG A 242 6.73 12.80 -5.08
N ALA A 243 7.82 12.06 -5.27
CA ALA A 243 7.79 10.61 -5.39
C ALA A 243 7.31 9.93 -4.10
N LYS A 244 7.85 10.36 -2.96
CA LYS A 244 7.43 9.87 -1.63
C LYS A 244 5.94 10.09 -1.41
N LEU A 245 5.44 11.28 -1.73
CA LEU A 245 4.01 11.59 -1.62
C LEU A 245 3.15 10.61 -2.41
N ARG A 246 3.45 10.40 -3.70
CA ARG A 246 2.72 9.43 -4.56
C ARG A 246 2.76 7.99 -4.06
N THR A 247 3.77 7.64 -3.29
CA THR A 247 3.87 6.31 -2.73
C THR A 247 3.04 6.16 -1.44
N THR A 248 2.71 7.26 -0.77
CA THR A 248 1.78 7.30 0.38
C THR A 248 0.31 7.16 -0.03
N ASP A 249 -0.06 7.54 -1.27
CA ASP A 249 -1.42 7.37 -1.81
C ASP A 249 -1.98 5.94 -1.68
N ALA A 250 -1.09 4.93 -1.66
CA ALA A 250 -1.51 3.53 -1.60
C ALA A 250 -2.19 3.20 -0.27
N LEU A 251 -1.72 3.82 0.81
CA LEU A 251 -2.19 3.66 2.18
C LEU A 251 -3.37 4.58 2.47
N GLU A 252 -3.33 5.81 1.95
CA GLU A 252 -4.44 6.77 2.03
C GLU A 252 -5.71 6.21 1.39
N ALA A 253 -5.60 5.65 0.18
CA ALA A 253 -6.72 5.01 -0.49
C ALA A 253 -7.25 3.74 0.22
N LEU A 254 -6.55 3.18 1.21
CA LEU A 254 -7.13 2.14 2.08
C LEU A 254 -7.95 2.79 3.21
N ILE A 255 -7.52 3.94 3.72
CA ILE A 255 -8.21 4.70 4.76
C ILE A 255 -9.50 5.31 4.19
N ASP A 256 -9.45 5.83 2.97
CA ASP A 256 -10.60 6.42 2.27
C ASP A 256 -11.71 5.41 1.95
N LEU A 257 -11.49 4.10 2.18
CA LEU A 257 -12.53 3.08 2.01
C LEU A 257 -13.54 3.06 3.17
N ALA A 258 -13.14 3.52 4.37
CA ALA A 258 -14.07 3.63 5.49
C ALA A 258 -14.86 4.94 5.39
N PRO A 259 -16.19 4.91 5.57
CA PRO A 259 -16.99 6.13 5.56
C PRO A 259 -16.76 6.95 6.83
N ASP A 260 -16.82 8.27 6.70
CA ASP A 260 -16.71 9.22 7.82
C ASP A 260 -17.95 9.23 8.72
N THR A 261 -19.10 8.83 8.18
CA THR A 261 -20.40 8.78 8.88
C THR A 261 -21.03 7.39 8.80
N ALA A 262 -21.88 7.10 9.78
CA ALA A 262 -22.65 5.87 9.93
C ALA A 262 -24.10 6.20 10.27
N GLU A 263 -25.05 5.48 9.67
CA GLU A 263 -26.47 5.59 10.00
C GLU A 263 -26.79 4.64 11.18
N ARG A 264 -26.97 5.19 12.39
CA ARG A 264 -27.31 4.43 13.60
C ARG A 264 -28.82 4.36 13.79
N LEU A 265 -29.33 3.17 14.09
CA LEU A 265 -30.73 2.92 14.41
C LEU A 265 -30.99 3.14 15.91
N LEU A 266 -31.96 3.99 16.23
CA LEU A 266 -32.39 4.29 17.58
C LEU A 266 -33.47 3.30 18.06
N SER A 267 -33.72 3.29 19.37
CA SER A 267 -34.67 2.36 20.01
C SER A 267 -36.13 2.57 19.59
N ASP A 268 -36.43 3.74 19.02
CA ASP A 268 -37.74 4.13 18.50
C ASP A 268 -37.95 3.79 17.01
N GLY A 269 -36.94 3.18 16.36
CA GLY A 269 -36.95 2.84 14.95
C GLY A 269 -36.57 3.98 14.01
N ALA A 270 -36.21 5.16 14.53
CA ALA A 270 -35.63 6.24 13.73
C ALA A 270 -34.14 5.99 13.46
N SER A 271 -33.63 6.48 12.33
CA SER A 271 -32.19 6.48 12.04
C SER A 271 -31.58 7.88 12.23
N GLU A 272 -30.37 7.93 12.76
CA GLU A 272 -29.57 9.14 12.91
C GLU A 272 -28.19 8.97 12.26
N GLU A 273 -27.69 10.02 11.63
CA GLU A 273 -26.33 10.01 11.07
C GLU A 273 -25.33 10.46 12.14
N VAL A 274 -24.39 9.58 12.47
CA VAL A 274 -23.34 9.82 13.46
C VAL A 274 -21.96 9.68 12.82
N PRO A 275 -20.97 10.46 13.22
CA PRO A 275 -19.57 10.21 12.84
C PRO A 275 -19.14 8.79 13.22
N THR A 276 -18.38 8.12 12.34
CA THR A 276 -17.94 6.72 12.55
C THR A 276 -17.09 6.56 13.82
N ASP A 277 -16.42 7.63 14.28
CA ASP A 277 -15.66 7.63 15.54
C ASP A 277 -16.53 7.65 16.81
N GLN A 278 -17.83 7.91 16.70
CA GLN A 278 -18.79 7.90 17.80
C GLN A 278 -19.58 6.59 17.90
N VAL A 279 -19.42 5.69 16.94
CA VAL A 279 -20.06 4.36 16.93
C VAL A 279 -19.47 3.49 18.04
N ARG A 280 -20.34 2.83 18.80
CA ARG A 280 -19.95 1.93 19.89
C ARG A 280 -20.29 0.48 19.57
N VAL A 281 -19.57 -0.44 20.21
CA VAL A 281 -19.89 -1.87 20.16
C VAL A 281 -21.32 -2.09 20.69
N GLY A 282 -22.12 -2.84 19.94
CA GLY A 282 -23.54 -3.08 20.20
C GLY A 282 -24.49 -2.09 19.54
N ASP A 283 -23.99 -1.01 18.91
CA ASP A 283 -24.85 -0.11 18.12
C ASP A 283 -25.41 -0.86 16.90
N LEU A 284 -26.69 -0.65 16.60
CA LEU A 284 -27.34 -1.14 15.39
C LEU A 284 -27.17 -0.12 14.29
N LEU A 285 -26.59 -0.52 13.16
CA LEU A 285 -26.28 0.36 12.04
C LEU A 285 -27.02 -0.12 10.80
N VAL A 286 -27.53 0.83 10.03
CA VAL A 286 -28.27 0.57 8.80
C VAL A 286 -27.30 0.62 7.62
N VAL A 287 -27.27 -0.46 6.82
CA VAL A 287 -26.49 -0.51 5.58
C VAL A 287 -27.44 -0.69 4.40
N ARG A 288 -27.46 0.32 3.52
CA ARG A 288 -28.28 0.36 2.32
C ARG A 288 -27.47 -0.04 1.09
N THR A 289 -28.17 -0.44 0.03
CA THR A 289 -27.55 -0.63 -1.28
C THR A 289 -26.79 0.65 -1.71
N GLY A 290 -25.54 0.48 -2.12
CA GLY A 290 -24.62 1.56 -2.50
C GLY A 290 -23.84 2.19 -1.34
N ALA A 291 -24.16 1.86 -0.08
CA ALA A 291 -23.44 2.37 1.09
C ALA A 291 -22.29 1.43 1.49
N ALA A 292 -21.21 2.01 1.99
CA ALA A 292 -20.11 1.27 2.61
C ALA A 292 -20.48 0.87 4.04
N VAL A 293 -20.03 -0.32 4.46
CA VAL A 293 -20.19 -0.81 5.83
C VAL A 293 -19.24 0.01 6.74
N PRO A 294 -19.74 0.75 7.74
CA PRO A 294 -18.92 1.68 8.52
C PRO A 294 -17.91 0.99 9.46
N VAL A 295 -18.32 -0.10 10.09
CA VAL A 295 -17.51 -0.85 11.09
C VAL A 295 -17.78 -2.35 10.96
N ASP A 296 -16.92 -3.18 11.56
CA ASP A 296 -17.12 -4.62 11.53
C ASP A 296 -18.32 -5.01 12.41
N GLY A 297 -19.16 -5.92 11.92
CA GLY A 297 -20.41 -6.27 12.57
C GLY A 297 -20.96 -7.62 12.20
N VAL A 298 -22.12 -7.94 12.74
CA VAL A 298 -22.91 -9.14 12.41
C VAL A 298 -24.29 -8.70 11.93
N VAL A 299 -24.78 -9.30 10.84
CA VAL A 299 -26.12 -9.03 10.32
C VAL A 299 -27.16 -9.52 11.33
N ARG A 300 -28.04 -8.64 11.78
CA ARG A 300 -29.16 -8.97 12.68
C ARG A 300 -30.46 -9.11 11.92
N GLU A 301 -30.73 -8.19 11.00
CA GLU A 301 -31.96 -8.16 10.22
C GLU A 301 -31.66 -7.86 8.76
N GLY A 302 -32.47 -8.41 7.85
CA GLY A 302 -32.32 -8.22 6.42
C GLY A 302 -31.32 -9.17 5.77
N HIS A 303 -30.96 -8.86 4.53
CA HIS A 303 -29.97 -9.58 3.73
C HIS A 303 -29.29 -8.58 2.79
N CYS A 304 -27.99 -8.74 2.58
CA CYS A 304 -27.26 -7.91 1.63
C CYS A 304 -26.16 -8.69 0.92
N ALA A 305 -25.93 -8.35 -0.34
CA ALA A 305 -24.76 -8.79 -1.08
C ALA A 305 -23.65 -7.75 -0.89
N VAL A 306 -22.51 -8.20 -0.36
CA VAL A 306 -21.39 -7.35 0.01
C VAL A 306 -20.22 -7.60 -0.94
N ASP A 307 -19.71 -6.54 -1.54
CA ASP A 307 -18.48 -6.54 -2.33
C ASP A 307 -17.27 -6.26 -1.42
N GLU A 308 -16.43 -7.28 -1.29
CA GLU A 308 -15.20 -7.24 -0.50
C GLU A 308 -13.95 -7.01 -1.37
N ALA A 309 -14.10 -6.74 -2.67
CA ALA A 309 -13.01 -6.62 -3.64
C ALA A 309 -11.89 -5.65 -3.22
N ALA A 310 -12.25 -4.57 -2.51
CA ALA A 310 -11.29 -3.57 -2.05
C ALA A 310 -10.29 -4.12 -1.02
N ILE A 311 -10.69 -5.16 -0.26
CA ILE A 311 -9.93 -5.75 0.85
C ILE A 311 -9.42 -7.14 0.47
N THR A 312 -10.30 -8.00 -0.06
CA THR A 312 -9.99 -9.41 -0.37
C THR A 312 -9.52 -9.60 -1.81
N GLY A 313 -9.83 -8.65 -2.72
CA GLY A 313 -9.51 -8.75 -4.14
C GLY A 313 -10.45 -9.67 -4.93
N GLU A 314 -11.53 -10.18 -4.34
CA GLU A 314 -12.53 -11.00 -5.01
C GLU A 314 -13.55 -10.13 -5.74
N ALA A 315 -13.78 -10.39 -7.04
CA ALA A 315 -14.68 -9.58 -7.86
C ALA A 315 -16.16 -9.99 -7.77
N VAL A 316 -16.48 -11.04 -7.00
CA VAL A 316 -17.85 -11.58 -6.89
C VAL A 316 -18.41 -11.17 -5.53
N PRO A 317 -19.53 -10.41 -5.48
CA PRO A 317 -20.20 -10.08 -4.23
C PRO A 317 -20.63 -11.34 -3.48
N GLN A 318 -20.49 -11.33 -2.15
CA GLN A 318 -20.90 -12.42 -1.27
C GLN A 318 -22.23 -12.08 -0.59
N ASP A 319 -23.18 -13.00 -0.62
CA ASP A 319 -24.45 -12.85 0.10
C ASP A 319 -24.24 -13.03 1.61
N ARG A 320 -24.85 -12.15 2.41
CA ARG A 320 -24.81 -12.14 3.87
C ARG A 320 -26.22 -12.21 4.43
N PHE A 321 -26.44 -13.18 5.32
CA PHE A 321 -27.70 -13.46 5.98
C PHE A 321 -27.63 -13.16 7.48
N PRO A 322 -28.77 -13.09 8.20
CA PRO A 322 -28.77 -12.90 9.64
C PRO A 322 -27.90 -13.93 10.36
N GLY A 323 -26.94 -13.45 11.15
CA GLY A 323 -25.92 -14.25 11.81
C GLY A 323 -24.53 -14.19 11.16
N ASP A 324 -24.44 -13.77 9.89
CA ASP A 324 -23.16 -13.67 9.18
C ASP A 324 -22.40 -12.40 9.58
N ALA A 325 -21.07 -12.53 9.60
CA ALA A 325 -20.17 -11.39 9.84
C ALA A 325 -20.02 -10.53 8.57
N VAL A 326 -19.95 -9.22 8.77
CA VAL A 326 -19.64 -8.21 7.75
C VAL A 326 -18.41 -7.42 8.16
N THR A 327 -17.56 -7.13 7.19
CA THR A 327 -16.32 -6.39 7.41
C THR A 327 -16.53 -4.91 7.07
N GLY A 328 -16.00 -4.00 7.89
CA GLY A 328 -16.01 -2.57 7.59
C GLY A 328 -15.28 -2.25 6.28
N ALA A 329 -15.65 -1.12 5.66
CA ALA A 329 -15.16 -0.66 4.36
C ALA A 329 -15.51 -1.56 3.16
N THR A 330 -16.40 -2.54 3.34
CA THR A 330 -16.98 -3.31 2.24
C THR A 330 -18.22 -2.60 1.69
N LEU A 331 -18.54 -2.81 0.41
CA LEU A 331 -19.64 -2.11 -0.25
C LEU A 331 -20.88 -3.00 -0.32
N CYS A 332 -22.02 -2.53 0.18
CA CYS A 332 -23.28 -3.20 -0.05
C CYS A 332 -23.73 -2.98 -1.51
N VAL A 333 -23.66 -4.01 -2.35
CA VAL A 333 -24.02 -3.94 -3.78
C VAL A 333 -25.52 -4.03 -3.99
N SER A 334 -26.20 -4.81 -3.15
CA SER A 334 -27.65 -4.97 -3.22
C SER A 334 -28.22 -5.44 -1.89
N GLY A 335 -29.45 -5.03 -1.61
CA GLY A 335 -30.20 -5.42 -0.41
C GLY A 335 -30.17 -4.36 0.68
N TYR A 336 -30.59 -4.78 1.87
CA TYR A 336 -30.74 -3.96 3.06
C TYR A 336 -30.44 -4.83 4.28
N ALA A 337 -29.53 -4.37 5.13
CA ALA A 337 -29.17 -5.08 6.34
C ALA A 337 -29.03 -4.12 7.52
N VAL A 338 -29.51 -4.56 8.69
CA VAL A 338 -29.20 -3.96 9.99
C VAL A 338 -28.08 -4.78 10.60
N ILE A 339 -26.97 -4.14 10.88
CA ILE A 339 -25.76 -4.78 11.40
C ILE A 339 -25.53 -4.33 12.84
N GLU A 340 -25.16 -5.25 13.72
CA GLU A 340 -24.71 -4.91 15.07
C GLU A 340 -23.19 -4.73 15.06
N ALA A 341 -22.71 -3.57 15.50
CA ALA A 341 -21.29 -3.27 15.58
C ALA A 341 -20.58 -4.19 16.58
N THR A 342 -19.58 -4.93 16.14
CA THR A 342 -18.78 -5.85 16.99
C THR A 342 -17.38 -5.30 17.27
N ARG A 343 -16.75 -4.66 16.28
CA ARG A 343 -15.44 -4.00 16.44
C ARG A 343 -15.49 -2.62 15.81
N VAL A 344 -14.99 -1.62 16.54
CA VAL A 344 -15.06 -0.20 16.17
C VAL A 344 -13.69 0.47 16.32
N GLY A 345 -13.47 1.59 15.63
CA GLY A 345 -12.23 2.37 15.75
C GLY A 345 -10.96 1.58 15.39
N ALA A 346 -10.03 1.47 16.34
CA ALA A 346 -8.74 0.82 16.14
C ALA A 346 -8.81 -0.71 16.04
N ASP A 347 -9.93 -1.30 16.45
CA ASP A 347 -10.13 -2.75 16.51
C ASP A 347 -10.80 -3.29 15.24
N THR A 348 -11.16 -2.44 14.27
CA THR A 348 -11.71 -2.89 12.98
C THR A 348 -10.67 -3.62 12.14
N THR A 349 -11.14 -4.51 11.25
CA THR A 349 -10.28 -5.25 10.31
C THR A 349 -9.47 -4.30 9.43
N LEU A 350 -10.09 -3.22 8.94
CA LEU A 350 -9.39 -2.20 8.16
C LEU A 350 -8.30 -1.50 8.96
N SER A 351 -8.57 -1.10 10.21
CA SER A 351 -7.56 -0.50 11.09
C SER A 351 -6.40 -1.46 11.36
N GLY A 352 -6.69 -2.76 11.51
CA GLY A 352 -5.69 -3.82 11.59
C GLY A 352 -4.83 -3.91 10.33
N ILE A 353 -5.44 -3.88 9.15
CA ILE A 353 -4.73 -3.84 7.85
C ILE A 353 -3.83 -2.61 7.76
N VAL A 354 -4.35 -1.42 8.08
CA VAL A 354 -3.59 -0.17 8.05
C VAL A 354 -2.40 -0.23 9.00
N ARG A 355 -2.60 -0.77 10.21
CA ARG A 355 -1.52 -0.98 11.19
C ARG A 355 -0.44 -1.91 10.66
N LEU A 356 -0.81 -3.05 10.06
CA LEU A 356 0.14 -3.99 9.48
C LEU A 356 0.94 -3.39 8.32
N VAL A 357 0.29 -2.66 7.41
CA VAL A 357 0.99 -1.97 6.32
C VAL A 357 1.89 -0.86 6.88
N ASP A 358 1.46 -0.17 7.94
CA ASP A 358 2.29 0.84 8.62
C ASP A 358 3.53 0.19 9.25
N GLU A 359 3.39 -0.91 9.98
CA GLU A 359 4.50 -1.68 10.56
C GLU A 359 5.49 -2.17 9.49
N ALA A 360 4.98 -2.72 8.39
CA ALA A 360 5.80 -3.23 7.30
C ALA A 360 6.60 -2.16 6.59
N THR A 361 6.00 -0.98 6.44
CA THR A 361 6.69 0.18 5.85
C THR A 361 7.62 0.86 6.83
N SER A 362 7.45 0.64 8.14
CA SER A 362 8.30 1.17 9.22
C SER A 362 9.59 0.36 9.42
N THR A 363 9.53 -0.95 9.20
CA THR A 363 10.67 -1.88 9.38
C THR A 363 11.69 -1.79 8.22
N LYS A 364 12.97 -2.00 8.54
CA LYS A 364 14.06 -1.98 7.54
C LYS A 364 14.31 -3.36 6.94
N ALA A 365 14.28 -3.44 5.61
CA ALA A 365 14.68 -4.65 4.90
C ALA A 365 16.19 -4.93 5.08
N PRO A 366 16.64 -6.19 5.18
CA PRO A 366 18.07 -6.51 5.23
C PRO A 366 18.88 -5.92 4.06
N ILE A 367 18.32 -5.86 2.85
CA ILE A 367 18.98 -5.25 1.68
C ILE A 367 19.14 -3.71 1.81
N GLU A 368 18.31 -3.04 2.60
CA GLU A 368 18.47 -1.62 2.92
C GLU A 368 19.72 -1.37 3.78
N ARG A 369 20.02 -2.28 4.72
CA ARG A 369 21.25 -2.21 5.54
C ARG A 369 22.52 -2.27 4.68
N PHE A 370 22.47 -2.99 3.56
CA PHE A 370 23.54 -3.00 2.56
C PHE A 370 23.70 -1.63 1.90
N ALA A 371 22.61 -1.00 1.46
CA ALA A 371 22.63 0.35 0.87
C ALA A 371 23.15 1.42 1.85
N ASP A 372 22.79 1.33 3.12
CA ASP A 372 23.30 2.19 4.21
C ASP A 372 24.81 2.02 4.38
N ARG A 373 25.31 0.77 4.39
CA ARG A 373 26.74 0.47 4.50
C ARG A 373 27.53 0.99 3.31
N VAL A 374 27.01 0.82 2.10
CA VAL A 374 27.60 1.36 0.87
C VAL A 374 27.68 2.88 0.97
N SER A 375 26.59 3.55 1.35
CA SER A 375 26.55 5.02 1.48
C SER A 375 27.56 5.55 2.51
N GLY A 376 27.72 4.86 3.64
CA GLY A 376 28.67 5.24 4.70
C GLY A 376 30.14 5.17 4.30
N VAL A 377 30.51 4.28 3.37
CA VAL A 377 31.88 4.16 2.85
C VAL A 377 32.08 5.02 1.60
N PHE A 378 31.03 5.14 0.77
CA PHE A 378 31.10 5.80 -0.53
C PHE A 378 31.43 7.29 -0.42
N VAL A 379 30.80 8.03 0.49
CA VAL A 379 31.01 9.48 0.61
C VAL A 379 32.47 9.84 0.99
N PRO A 380 33.10 9.23 2.01
CA PRO A 380 34.52 9.46 2.29
C PRO A 380 35.45 9.11 1.12
N VAL A 381 35.18 8.00 0.42
CA VAL A 381 35.99 7.55 -0.72
C VAL A 381 35.92 8.56 -1.87
N VAL A 382 34.73 9.08 -2.19
CA VAL A 382 34.53 10.11 -3.21
C VAL A 382 35.28 11.39 -2.88
N ILE A 383 35.23 11.85 -1.63
CA ILE A 383 35.97 13.05 -1.20
C ILE A 383 37.48 12.83 -1.38
N ALA A 384 37.99 11.64 -1.03
CA ALA A 384 39.38 11.28 -1.25
C ALA A 384 39.75 11.24 -2.73
N ILE A 385 38.89 10.69 -3.60
CA ILE A 385 39.08 10.67 -5.06
C ILE A 385 39.10 12.09 -5.62
N ALA A 386 38.17 12.96 -5.18
CA ALA A 386 38.14 14.36 -5.62
C ALA A 386 39.40 15.13 -5.21
N ALA A 387 39.87 14.94 -3.98
CA ALA A 387 41.12 15.53 -3.49
C ALA A 387 42.36 15.00 -4.25
N LEU A 388 42.37 13.70 -4.55
CA LEU A 388 43.43 13.08 -5.34
C LEU A 388 43.44 13.60 -6.78
N ALA A 389 42.27 13.67 -7.43
CA ALA A 389 42.13 14.21 -8.78
C ALA A 389 42.61 15.66 -8.83
N PHE A 390 42.20 16.50 -7.87
CA PHE A 390 42.69 17.87 -7.72
C PHE A 390 44.22 17.92 -7.65
N ALA A 391 44.83 17.10 -6.80
CA ALA A 391 46.28 17.05 -6.63
C ALA A 391 47.02 16.56 -7.89
N VAL A 392 46.49 15.55 -8.58
CA VAL A 392 47.08 15.00 -9.82
C VAL A 392 47.03 16.04 -10.94
N TRP A 393 45.89 16.68 -11.15
CA TRP A 393 45.73 17.73 -12.17
C TRP A 393 46.66 18.91 -11.89
N LEU A 394 46.71 19.38 -10.64
CA LEU A 394 47.52 20.52 -10.24
C LEU A 394 49.04 20.23 -10.24
N LEU A 395 49.47 19.11 -9.65
CA LEU A 395 50.90 18.85 -9.37
C LEU A 395 51.57 18.00 -10.44
N VAL A 396 50.87 16.99 -10.97
CA VAL A 396 51.45 16.02 -11.93
C VAL A 396 51.25 16.49 -13.36
N LEU A 397 50.00 16.81 -13.73
CA LEU A 397 49.66 17.31 -15.07
C LEU A 397 49.99 18.79 -15.25
N ARG A 398 50.30 19.51 -14.15
CA ARG A 398 50.64 20.94 -14.13
C ARG A 398 49.60 21.81 -14.84
N SER A 399 48.32 21.44 -14.72
CA SER A 399 47.21 22.24 -15.24
C SER A 399 47.00 23.51 -14.42
N THR A 400 46.11 24.39 -14.90
CA THR A 400 45.69 25.54 -14.10
C THR A 400 44.93 25.09 -12.86
N LEU A 401 44.95 25.94 -11.81
CA LEU A 401 44.18 25.73 -10.59
C LEU A 401 42.69 25.51 -10.89
N GLU A 402 42.21 26.22 -11.90
CA GLU A 402 40.84 26.17 -12.38
C GLU A 402 40.46 24.78 -12.89
N THR A 403 41.21 24.23 -13.85
CA THR A 403 40.93 22.91 -14.42
C THR A 403 40.94 21.84 -13.33
N ALA A 404 41.90 21.90 -12.41
CA ALA A 404 41.97 20.98 -11.27
C ALA A 404 40.73 21.10 -10.35
N LEU A 405 40.27 22.33 -10.10
CA LEU A 405 39.10 22.60 -9.27
C LEU A 405 37.81 22.13 -9.95
N VAL A 406 37.65 22.33 -11.27
CA VAL A 406 36.51 21.85 -12.05
C VAL A 406 36.38 20.34 -11.94
N HIS A 407 37.46 19.58 -12.18
CA HIS A 407 37.43 18.12 -12.03
C HIS A 407 37.04 17.68 -10.61
N ALA A 408 37.61 18.33 -9.58
CA ALA A 408 37.28 18.02 -8.20
C ALA A 408 35.80 18.28 -7.87
N ILE A 409 35.28 19.45 -8.27
CA ILE A 409 33.87 19.82 -8.07
C ILE A 409 32.95 18.86 -8.84
N THR A 410 33.26 18.56 -10.11
CA THR A 410 32.48 17.62 -10.92
C THR A 410 32.39 16.26 -10.23
N ILE A 411 33.49 15.72 -9.69
CA ILE A 411 33.50 14.45 -8.94
C ILE A 411 32.59 14.54 -7.70
N LEU A 412 32.69 15.61 -6.92
CA LEU A 412 31.87 15.78 -5.72
C LEU A 412 30.37 15.84 -6.05
N VAL A 413 30.00 16.56 -7.12
CA VAL A 413 28.61 16.76 -7.54
C VAL A 413 28.01 15.50 -8.17
N ILE A 414 28.72 14.84 -9.09
CA ILE A 414 28.20 13.66 -9.79
C ILE A 414 27.98 12.48 -8.85
N SER A 415 28.73 12.44 -7.76
CA SER A 415 28.73 11.32 -6.82
C SER A 415 27.60 11.37 -5.80
N CYS A 416 26.51 12.12 -5.99
CA CYS A 416 25.39 11.99 -5.05
C CYS A 416 24.74 10.60 -5.16
N PRO A 417 24.70 9.76 -4.10
CA PRO A 417 23.94 8.51 -4.11
C PRO A 417 22.46 8.75 -3.75
N CYS A 418 21.85 9.81 -4.28
CA CYS A 418 20.51 10.25 -3.92
C CYS A 418 19.45 9.16 -4.14
N ALA A 419 19.53 8.46 -5.28
CA ALA A 419 18.61 7.38 -5.62
C ALA A 419 18.82 6.10 -4.78
N LEU A 420 20.01 5.90 -4.22
CA LEU A 420 20.38 4.69 -3.47
C LEU A 420 19.55 4.55 -2.18
N GLY A 421 19.29 5.65 -1.48
CA GLY A 421 18.52 5.65 -0.22
C GLY A 421 17.00 5.52 -0.38
N LEU A 422 16.47 5.67 -1.60
CA LEU A 422 15.04 5.52 -1.91
C LEU A 422 14.73 4.20 -2.62
N ALA A 423 15.73 3.64 -3.31
CA ALA A 423 15.58 2.46 -4.15
C ALA A 423 14.82 1.32 -3.48
N THR A 424 15.19 0.99 -2.23
CA THR A 424 14.58 -0.09 -1.46
C THR A 424 13.26 0.33 -0.81
N PRO A 425 13.20 1.41 -0.01
CA PRO A 425 11.98 1.76 0.73
C PRO A 425 10.78 2.04 -0.20
N THR A 426 11.02 2.68 -1.36
CA THR A 426 9.95 2.96 -2.33
C THR A 426 9.41 1.68 -2.96
N ALA A 427 10.26 0.72 -3.31
CA ALA A 427 9.82 -0.54 -3.90
C ALA A 427 9.08 -1.42 -2.87
N VAL A 428 9.57 -1.49 -1.63
CA VAL A 428 8.89 -2.20 -0.53
C VAL A 428 7.51 -1.58 -0.27
N MET A 429 7.42 -0.25 -0.14
CA MET A 429 6.15 0.43 0.13
C MET A 429 5.11 0.26 -0.98
N VAL A 430 5.51 0.35 -2.25
CA VAL A 430 4.59 0.07 -3.37
C VAL A 430 4.23 -1.42 -3.41
N GLY A 431 5.18 -2.31 -3.09
CA GLY A 431 4.95 -3.75 -3.02
C GLY A 431 3.96 -4.15 -1.94
N THR A 432 4.15 -3.70 -0.70
CA THR A 432 3.26 -4.00 0.44
C THR A 432 1.89 -3.35 0.26
N GLY A 433 1.84 -2.09 -0.20
CA GLY A 433 0.57 -1.42 -0.51
C GLY A 433 -0.20 -2.13 -1.64
N ARG A 434 0.51 -2.66 -2.65
CA ARG A 434 -0.13 -3.46 -3.70
C ARG A 434 -0.57 -4.83 -3.18
N GLY A 435 0.23 -5.48 -2.33
CA GLY A 435 -0.15 -6.74 -1.66
C GLY A 435 -1.44 -6.59 -0.87
N ALA A 436 -1.53 -5.54 -0.03
CA ALA A 436 -2.70 -5.29 0.82
C ALA A 436 -4.00 -5.15 0.03
N ARG A 437 -3.98 -4.42 -1.10
CA ARG A 437 -5.14 -4.31 -2.02
C ARG A 437 -5.52 -5.61 -2.74
N ASN A 438 -4.73 -6.67 -2.61
CA ASN A 438 -5.03 -8.00 -3.17
C ASN A 438 -5.05 -9.05 -2.04
N GLY A 439 -5.37 -8.66 -0.81
CA GLY A 439 -5.50 -9.58 0.32
C GLY A 439 -4.19 -10.20 0.83
N ILE A 440 -3.01 -9.69 0.43
CA ILE A 440 -1.70 -10.16 0.90
C ILE A 440 -1.10 -9.12 1.84
N LEU A 441 -1.28 -9.33 3.15
CA LEU A 441 -0.76 -8.45 4.18
C LEU A 441 0.63 -8.92 4.57
N VAL A 442 1.62 -8.04 4.51
CA VAL A 442 2.98 -8.35 4.94
C VAL A 442 3.27 -7.49 6.16
N LYS A 443 3.76 -8.08 7.25
CA LYS A 443 4.01 -7.42 8.55
C LYS A 443 5.35 -6.70 8.61
N SER A 444 6.35 -7.20 7.90
CA SER A 444 7.70 -6.63 7.91
C SER A 444 8.34 -6.59 6.52
N ALA A 445 9.20 -5.58 6.29
CA ALA A 445 10.00 -5.51 5.08
C ALA A 445 10.99 -6.69 4.96
N GLU A 446 11.37 -7.28 6.10
CA GLU A 446 12.19 -8.49 6.17
C GLU A 446 11.43 -9.72 5.67
N ALA A 447 10.17 -9.91 6.10
CA ALA A 447 9.30 -10.97 5.60
C ALA A 447 9.10 -10.87 4.08
N LEU A 448 8.86 -9.66 3.56
CA LEU A 448 8.75 -9.44 2.11
C LEU A 448 10.04 -9.86 1.39
N GLN A 449 11.22 -9.60 1.97
CA GLN A 449 12.49 -9.97 1.36
C GLN A 449 12.74 -11.49 1.46
N ASN A 450 12.56 -12.08 2.64
CA ASN A 450 12.79 -13.52 2.87
C ASN A 450 11.86 -14.37 2.00
N ALA A 451 10.65 -13.90 1.74
CA ALA A 451 9.70 -14.56 0.84
C ALA A 451 10.21 -14.72 -0.60
N HIS A 452 11.27 -13.99 -0.99
CA HIS A 452 11.88 -14.08 -2.32
C HIS A 452 12.62 -15.40 -2.50
N ASP A 453 13.30 -15.82 -1.44
CA ASP A 453 14.29 -16.88 -1.40
C ASP A 453 13.72 -18.20 -0.87
N ILE A 454 12.41 -18.26 -0.57
CA ILE A 454 11.71 -19.48 -0.16
C ILE A 454 12.00 -20.62 -1.13
N ALA A 455 12.58 -21.68 -0.59
CA ALA A 455 12.90 -22.92 -1.30
C ALA A 455 11.89 -24.02 -0.94
N VAL A 456 11.37 -24.02 0.29
CA VAL A 456 10.44 -25.02 0.80
C VAL A 456 9.22 -24.36 1.41
N VAL A 457 8.03 -24.84 1.08
CA VAL A 457 6.76 -24.45 1.72
C VAL A 457 6.23 -25.66 2.49
N ALA A 458 6.24 -25.55 3.81
CA ALA A 458 5.56 -26.44 4.73
C ALA A 458 4.10 -26.02 4.85
N LEU A 459 3.17 -26.92 4.54
CA LEU A 459 1.73 -26.70 4.51
C LEU A 459 1.10 -27.47 5.66
N ASP A 460 0.33 -26.80 6.51
CA ASP A 460 -0.62 -27.51 7.34
C ASP A 460 -1.72 -28.14 6.49
N LYS A 461 -2.32 -29.22 6.99
CA LYS A 461 -3.43 -29.89 6.29
C LYS A 461 -4.74 -29.13 6.51
N THR A 462 -5.16 -29.03 7.76
CA THR A 462 -6.52 -28.65 8.16
C THR A 462 -6.72 -27.15 7.94
N GLY A 463 -7.77 -26.76 7.21
CA GLY A 463 -8.07 -25.33 6.95
C GLY A 463 -7.12 -24.64 5.96
N THR A 464 -5.99 -25.27 5.63
CA THR A 464 -5.00 -24.79 4.65
C THR A 464 -5.19 -25.47 3.31
N ILE A 465 -4.83 -26.76 3.19
CA ILE A 465 -5.05 -27.58 1.98
C ILE A 465 -6.52 -27.99 1.86
N THR A 466 -7.14 -28.27 2.99
CA THR A 466 -8.54 -28.69 3.11
C THR A 466 -9.43 -27.54 3.59
N ALA A 467 -10.75 -27.70 3.47
CA ALA A 467 -11.71 -26.70 3.91
C ALA A 467 -11.67 -26.46 5.43
N GLY A 468 -11.19 -27.42 6.22
CA GLY A 468 -11.12 -27.33 7.68
C GLY A 468 -12.45 -27.62 8.36
N ALA A 469 -13.51 -27.83 7.59
CA ALA A 469 -14.81 -28.28 8.04
C ALA A 469 -15.11 -29.67 7.46
N PRO A 470 -15.40 -30.68 8.31
CA PRO A 470 -15.79 -31.99 7.82
C PRO A 470 -17.09 -31.91 7.01
N SER A 471 -17.18 -32.67 5.93
CA SER A 471 -18.37 -32.76 5.08
C SER A 471 -18.65 -34.21 4.70
N VAL A 472 -19.92 -34.52 4.43
CA VAL A 472 -20.34 -35.86 4.02
C VAL A 472 -19.87 -36.11 2.59
N VAL A 473 -19.05 -37.15 2.39
CA VAL A 473 -18.48 -37.50 1.09
C VAL A 473 -19.27 -38.62 0.40
N SER A 474 -19.79 -39.55 1.21
CA SER A 474 -20.59 -40.67 0.69
C SER A 474 -21.54 -41.20 1.74
N VAL A 475 -22.73 -41.61 1.29
CA VAL A 475 -23.73 -42.31 2.09
C VAL A 475 -23.87 -43.72 1.52
N THR A 476 -23.81 -44.75 2.37
CA THR A 476 -23.98 -46.15 1.97
C THR A 476 -25.03 -46.81 2.86
N THR A 477 -26.14 -47.25 2.28
CA THR A 477 -27.24 -47.88 3.03
C THR A 477 -27.02 -49.39 3.17
N ALA A 478 -27.58 -49.97 4.23
CA ALA A 478 -27.67 -51.42 4.37
C ALA A 478 -28.74 -51.98 3.41
N PRO A 479 -28.67 -53.29 3.04
CA PRO A 479 -29.64 -53.90 2.14
C PRO A 479 -31.09 -53.73 2.63
N GLY A 480 -31.94 -53.11 1.80
CA GLY A 480 -33.36 -52.90 2.11
C GLY A 480 -33.66 -51.67 2.99
N VAL A 481 -32.71 -50.73 3.13
CA VAL A 481 -32.89 -49.45 3.83
C VAL A 481 -32.92 -48.30 2.82
N ALA A 482 -33.88 -47.38 2.97
CA ALA A 482 -33.93 -46.16 2.17
C ALA A 482 -32.92 -45.12 2.68
N GLU A 483 -32.32 -44.33 1.78
CA GLU A 483 -31.36 -43.27 2.15
C GLU A 483 -31.99 -42.23 3.09
N ASP A 484 -33.25 -41.88 2.84
CA ASP A 484 -34.04 -40.97 3.68
C ASP A 484 -34.23 -41.50 5.11
N GLU A 485 -34.42 -42.81 5.28
CA GLU A 485 -34.54 -43.43 6.60
C GLU A 485 -33.24 -43.29 7.40
N LEU A 486 -32.09 -43.52 6.73
CA LEU A 486 -30.76 -43.35 7.33
C LEU A 486 -30.50 -41.88 7.72
N LEU A 487 -30.76 -40.93 6.80
CA LEU A 487 -30.48 -39.52 7.04
C LEU A 487 -31.38 -38.90 8.11
N SER A 488 -32.65 -39.30 8.20
CA SER A 488 -33.55 -38.81 9.25
C SER A 488 -33.10 -39.26 10.64
N ILE A 489 -32.72 -40.53 10.78
CA ILE A 489 -32.23 -41.08 12.05
C ILE A 489 -30.85 -40.51 12.41
N ALA A 490 -29.96 -40.36 11.42
CA ALA A 490 -28.66 -39.72 11.62
C ALA A 490 -28.80 -38.26 12.08
N HIS A 491 -29.70 -37.50 11.45
CA HIS A 491 -29.98 -36.12 11.84
C HIS A 491 -30.51 -36.02 13.28
N ALA A 492 -31.44 -36.90 13.66
CA ALA A 492 -32.04 -36.90 14.99
C ALA A 492 -31.03 -37.17 16.10
N VAL A 493 -30.19 -38.20 15.97
CA VAL A 493 -29.24 -38.57 17.02
C VAL A 493 -28.06 -37.62 17.10
N GLU A 494 -27.61 -37.07 15.97
CA GLU A 494 -26.45 -36.17 15.91
C GLU A 494 -26.78 -34.71 16.24
N GLN A 495 -28.05 -34.29 16.17
CA GLN A 495 -28.48 -32.90 16.45
C GLN A 495 -28.10 -32.42 17.86
N ARG A 496 -27.98 -33.34 18.83
CA ARG A 496 -27.58 -33.02 20.22
C ARG A 496 -26.08 -33.12 20.46
N SER A 497 -25.29 -33.48 19.46
CA SER A 497 -23.85 -33.68 19.57
C SER A 497 -23.09 -32.44 19.11
N GLU A 498 -22.18 -31.94 19.94
CA GLU A 498 -21.31 -30.81 19.61
C GLU A 498 -20.09 -31.20 18.76
N HIS A 499 -19.96 -32.49 18.40
CA HIS A 499 -18.81 -32.98 17.67
C HIS A 499 -18.82 -32.47 16.21
N PRO A 500 -17.68 -32.02 15.64
CA PRO A 500 -17.63 -31.50 14.26
C PRO A 500 -18.18 -32.46 13.20
N LEU A 501 -17.94 -33.78 13.36
CA LEU A 501 -18.50 -34.81 12.47
C LEU A 501 -20.04 -34.89 12.55
N ALA A 502 -20.62 -34.66 13.72
CA ALA A 502 -22.07 -34.64 13.93
C ALA A 502 -22.71 -33.44 13.21
N GLN A 503 -22.08 -32.27 13.34
CA GLN A 503 -22.51 -31.06 12.65
C GLN A 503 -22.49 -31.24 11.12
N ALA A 504 -21.47 -31.92 10.58
CA ALA A 504 -21.39 -32.23 9.15
C ALA A 504 -22.55 -33.10 8.67
N VAL A 505 -22.92 -34.12 9.45
CA VAL A 505 -24.06 -35.01 9.15
C VAL A 505 -25.38 -34.25 9.25
N CYS A 506 -25.55 -33.41 10.28
CA CYS A 506 -26.75 -32.59 10.43
C CYS A 506 -26.91 -31.56 9.31
N ALA A 507 -25.83 -30.86 8.93
CA ALA A 507 -25.87 -29.91 7.82
C ALA A 507 -26.30 -30.60 6.51
N PHE A 508 -25.72 -31.77 6.22
CA PHE A 508 -26.06 -32.56 5.03
C PHE A 508 -27.52 -33.05 5.04
N ALA A 509 -28.05 -33.43 6.21
CA ALA A 509 -29.44 -33.84 6.34
C ALA A 509 -30.43 -32.66 6.17
N VAL A 510 -30.09 -31.47 6.68
CA VAL A 510 -30.88 -30.25 6.52
C VAL A 510 -30.91 -29.80 5.06
N GLU A 511 -29.77 -29.83 4.36
CA GLU A 511 -29.70 -29.54 2.91
C GLU A 511 -30.57 -30.48 2.07
N ARG A 512 -30.74 -31.73 2.52
CA ARG A 512 -31.62 -32.74 1.90
C ARG A 512 -33.09 -32.60 2.31
N GLY A 513 -33.44 -31.64 3.18
CA GLY A 513 -34.81 -31.40 3.63
C GLY A 513 -35.34 -32.45 4.62
N MET A 514 -34.46 -33.12 5.35
CA MET A 514 -34.84 -34.21 6.26
C MET A 514 -35.31 -33.70 7.62
N ALA A 515 -36.43 -34.23 8.12
CA ALA A 515 -36.92 -33.93 9.47
C ALA A 515 -36.20 -34.80 10.52
N ALA A 516 -35.85 -34.19 11.66
CA ALA A 516 -35.33 -34.87 12.84
C ALA A 516 -36.48 -35.38 13.74
N PRO A 517 -36.70 -36.70 13.88
CA PRO A 517 -37.55 -37.22 14.95
C PRO A 517 -36.99 -36.91 16.35
N ALA A 518 -37.88 -36.87 17.35
CA ALA A 518 -37.48 -36.60 18.73
C ALA A 518 -36.63 -37.74 19.30
N VAL A 519 -35.52 -37.39 19.95
CA VAL A 519 -34.63 -38.33 20.64
C VAL A 519 -34.74 -38.16 22.15
N GLU A 520 -35.02 -39.26 22.86
CA GLU A 520 -34.97 -39.35 24.31
C GLU A 520 -33.75 -40.18 24.77
N GLY A 521 -33.27 -39.92 25.99
CA GLY A 521 -32.15 -40.69 26.57
C GLY A 521 -30.83 -40.57 25.81
N PHE A 522 -30.51 -39.39 25.28
CA PHE A 522 -29.24 -39.14 24.59
C PHE A 522 -28.05 -39.36 25.53
N GLU A 523 -27.11 -40.20 25.10
CA GLU A 523 -25.87 -40.52 25.79
C GLU A 523 -24.68 -40.44 24.82
N GLN A 524 -23.65 -39.68 25.18
CA GLN A 524 -22.36 -39.68 24.47
C GLN A 524 -21.46 -40.74 25.08
N VAL A 525 -21.04 -41.72 24.26
CA VAL A 525 -20.10 -42.77 24.65
C VAL A 525 -18.70 -42.34 24.20
N PRO A 526 -17.79 -41.99 25.14
CA PRO A 526 -16.48 -41.45 24.80
C PRO A 526 -15.68 -42.37 23.86
N ALA A 527 -15.06 -41.76 22.84
CA ALA A 527 -14.26 -42.43 21.81
C ALA A 527 -15.01 -43.51 20.99
N ARG A 528 -16.34 -43.56 21.05
CA ARG A 528 -17.15 -44.55 20.35
C ARG A 528 -18.28 -43.94 19.53
N GLY A 529 -19.06 -43.01 20.10
CA GLY A 529 -20.16 -42.36 19.39
C GLY A 529 -21.28 -41.89 20.31
N VAL A 530 -22.50 -41.89 19.80
CA VAL A 530 -23.73 -41.44 20.48
C VAL A 530 -24.82 -42.51 20.44
N VAL A 531 -25.63 -42.54 21.47
CA VAL A 531 -26.77 -43.45 21.62
C VAL A 531 -28.00 -42.64 22.03
N GLY A 532 -29.18 -43.06 21.57
CA GLY A 532 -30.45 -42.46 21.96
C GLY A 532 -31.61 -43.39 21.68
N THR A 533 -32.84 -42.91 21.93
CA THR A 533 -34.07 -43.65 21.63
C THR A 533 -35.02 -42.76 20.85
N THR A 534 -35.56 -43.26 19.74
CA THR A 534 -36.63 -42.61 18.95
C THR A 534 -37.90 -43.47 19.00
N ASP A 535 -39.00 -42.99 18.43
CA ASP A 535 -40.25 -43.77 18.29
C ASP A 535 -40.04 -45.13 17.60
N GLY A 536 -39.00 -45.26 16.78
CA GLY A 536 -38.62 -46.47 16.06
C GLY A 536 -37.74 -47.45 16.86
N GLY A 537 -37.29 -47.09 18.06
CA GLY A 537 -36.45 -47.92 18.92
C GLY A 537 -35.10 -47.28 19.29
N ARG A 538 -34.20 -48.10 19.84
CA ARG A 538 -32.86 -47.65 20.26
C ARG A 538 -31.99 -47.36 19.04
N VAL A 539 -31.42 -46.15 18.98
CA VAL A 539 -30.58 -45.64 17.90
C VAL A 539 -29.13 -45.53 18.37
N VAL A 540 -28.20 -45.94 17.51
CA VAL A 540 -26.76 -45.94 17.78
C VAL A 540 -26.06 -45.32 16.58
N ALA A 541 -25.18 -44.36 16.81
CA ALA A 541 -24.30 -43.77 15.79
C ALA A 541 -22.86 -43.73 16.29
N GLY A 542 -21.92 -44.27 15.53
CA GLY A 542 -20.52 -44.31 15.97
C GLY A 542 -19.62 -45.21 15.15
N ASN A 543 -18.54 -45.67 15.77
CA ASN A 543 -17.58 -46.60 15.14
C ASN A 543 -18.06 -48.07 15.18
N GLU A 544 -17.38 -48.93 14.44
CA GLU A 544 -17.71 -50.37 14.33
C GLU A 544 -17.71 -51.09 15.70
N ALA A 545 -16.88 -50.63 16.65
CA ALA A 545 -16.83 -51.17 18.00
C ALA A 545 -18.11 -50.88 18.80
N LEU A 546 -18.73 -49.72 18.62
CA LEU A 546 -20.00 -49.38 19.26
C LEU A 546 -21.14 -50.27 18.75
N LEU A 547 -21.18 -50.52 17.43
CA LEU A 547 -22.19 -51.41 16.84
C LEU A 547 -22.01 -52.87 17.30
N SER A 548 -20.75 -53.30 17.45
CA SER A 548 -20.43 -54.66 17.92
C SER A 548 -20.85 -54.88 19.37
N ASP A 549 -20.62 -53.89 20.25
CA ASP A 549 -21.04 -53.93 21.66
C ASP A 549 -22.57 -53.99 21.81
N GLU A 550 -23.28 -53.38 20.86
CA GLU A 550 -24.74 -53.39 20.76
C GLU A 550 -25.30 -54.63 20.03
N GLY A 551 -24.43 -55.55 19.60
CA GLY A 551 -24.81 -56.81 18.94
C GLY A 551 -25.37 -56.65 17.53
N VAL A 552 -25.07 -55.53 16.85
CA VAL A 552 -25.54 -55.23 15.50
C VAL A 552 -24.58 -55.79 14.45
N ASP A 553 -25.09 -56.59 13.50
CA ASP A 553 -24.29 -57.10 12.38
C ASP A 553 -24.08 -56.01 11.30
N ALA A 554 -22.82 -55.56 11.15
CA ALA A 554 -22.39 -54.56 10.18
C ALA A 554 -21.54 -55.15 9.03
N SER A 555 -21.48 -56.48 8.88
CA SER A 555 -20.59 -57.18 7.94
C SER A 555 -20.72 -56.73 6.47
N ALA A 556 -21.93 -56.34 6.05
CA ALA A 556 -22.19 -55.81 4.70
C ALA A 556 -21.57 -54.42 4.45
N LEU A 557 -21.30 -53.66 5.52
CA LEU A 557 -20.78 -52.28 5.46
C LEU A 557 -19.27 -52.22 5.72
N THR A 558 -18.64 -53.30 6.18
CA THR A 558 -17.20 -53.34 6.51
C THR A 558 -16.31 -53.09 5.29
N ALA A 559 -16.63 -53.64 4.11
CA ALA A 559 -15.85 -53.41 2.89
C ALA A 559 -15.97 -51.96 2.37
N PRO A 560 -17.17 -51.37 2.23
CA PRO A 560 -17.34 -49.94 1.93
C PRO A 560 -16.66 -49.02 2.96
N ALA A 561 -16.76 -49.35 4.25
CA ALA A 561 -16.12 -48.58 5.32
C ALA A 561 -14.60 -48.57 5.20
N ARG A 562 -14.01 -49.74 4.87
CA ARG A 562 -12.58 -49.85 4.63
C ARG A 562 -12.14 -49.04 3.41
N GLN A 563 -12.89 -49.09 2.31
CA GLN A 563 -12.60 -48.31 1.11
C GLN A 563 -12.69 -46.79 1.39
N ALA A 564 -13.71 -46.34 2.11
CA ALA A 564 -13.85 -44.95 2.52
C ALA A 564 -12.68 -44.51 3.42
N ALA A 565 -12.27 -45.36 4.37
CA ALA A 565 -11.11 -45.12 5.23
C ALA A 565 -9.79 -45.08 4.44
N GLU A 566 -9.63 -45.91 3.41
CA GLU A 566 -8.47 -45.87 2.50
C GLU A 566 -8.41 -44.59 1.66
N GLN A 567 -9.56 -43.94 1.44
CA GLN A 567 -9.66 -42.62 0.80
C GLN A 567 -9.52 -41.46 1.79
N GLY A 568 -9.23 -41.74 3.07
CA GLY A 568 -9.05 -40.72 4.10
C GLY A 568 -10.34 -40.22 4.75
N ALA A 569 -11.49 -40.84 4.49
CA ALA A 569 -12.75 -40.52 5.14
C ALA A 569 -12.95 -41.29 6.46
N THR A 570 -13.69 -40.73 7.39
CA THR A 570 -14.10 -41.38 8.63
C THR A 570 -15.48 -41.99 8.45
N PRO A 571 -15.62 -43.33 8.41
CA PRO A 571 -16.92 -43.99 8.32
C PRO A 571 -17.62 -43.97 9.69
N LEU A 572 -18.81 -43.37 9.72
CA LEU A 572 -19.73 -43.41 10.86
C LEU A 572 -20.85 -44.39 10.54
N PHE A 573 -21.10 -45.33 11.43
CA PHE A 573 -22.14 -46.35 11.27
C PHE A 573 -23.38 -45.98 12.07
N PHE A 574 -24.55 -46.25 11.51
CA PHE A 574 -25.84 -45.96 12.11
C PHE A 574 -26.69 -47.24 12.21
N ALA A 575 -27.32 -47.43 13.36
CA ALA A 575 -28.22 -48.55 13.63
C ALA A 575 -29.47 -48.10 14.37
N CYS A 576 -30.59 -48.76 14.12
CA CYS A 576 -31.85 -48.54 14.81
C CYS A 576 -32.54 -49.88 15.12
N ALA A 577 -33.05 -50.04 16.34
CA ALA A 577 -33.76 -51.24 16.80
C ALA A 577 -32.97 -52.55 16.59
N GLY A 578 -31.64 -52.51 16.75
CA GLY A 578 -30.76 -53.67 16.57
C GLY A 578 -30.44 -54.02 15.10
N ARG A 579 -30.88 -53.21 14.14
CA ARG A 579 -30.61 -53.35 12.71
C ARG A 579 -29.66 -52.26 12.22
N ALA A 580 -28.62 -52.62 11.47
CA ALA A 580 -27.76 -51.66 10.79
C ALA A 580 -28.56 -50.92 9.69
N LEU A 581 -28.56 -49.60 9.72
CA LEU A 581 -29.21 -48.76 8.70
C LEU A 581 -28.26 -48.43 7.55
N GLY A 582 -27.00 -48.15 7.88
CA GLY A 582 -25.98 -47.77 6.90
C GLY A 582 -24.76 -47.11 7.52
N MET A 583 -23.91 -46.55 6.67
CA MET A 583 -22.79 -45.72 7.05
C MET A 583 -22.78 -44.39 6.30
N ILE A 584 -22.30 -43.36 6.96
CA ILE A 584 -22.02 -42.05 6.38
C ILE A 584 -20.53 -41.80 6.52
N ALA A 585 -19.83 -41.61 5.41
CA ALA A 585 -18.41 -41.28 5.42
C ALA A 585 -18.25 -39.76 5.41
N VAL A 586 -17.52 -39.26 6.40
CA VAL A 586 -17.25 -37.84 6.58
C VAL A 586 -15.77 -37.59 6.42
N ALA A 587 -15.38 -36.61 5.60
CA ALA A 587 -13.98 -36.23 5.44
C ALA A 587 -13.83 -34.71 5.41
N ASP A 588 -12.63 -34.26 5.74
CA ASP A 588 -12.20 -32.90 5.48
C ASP A 588 -11.78 -32.81 4.01
N THR A 589 -12.59 -32.13 3.20
CA THR A 589 -12.44 -32.10 1.74
C THR A 589 -11.33 -31.16 1.33
N VAL A 590 -10.56 -31.56 0.32
CA VAL A 590 -9.52 -30.70 -0.26
C VAL A 590 -10.19 -29.51 -0.96
N LYS A 591 -9.64 -28.29 -0.79
CA LYS A 591 -10.15 -27.12 -1.51
C LYS A 591 -9.94 -27.28 -3.02
N PRO A 592 -10.90 -26.86 -3.86
CA PRO A 592 -10.80 -27.02 -5.31
C PRO A 592 -9.52 -26.43 -5.93
N THR A 593 -8.99 -25.35 -5.34
CA THR A 593 -7.80 -24.64 -5.83
C THR A 593 -6.47 -25.23 -5.33
N SER A 594 -6.46 -26.10 -4.32
CA SER A 594 -5.23 -26.58 -3.68
C SER A 594 -4.29 -27.31 -4.64
N ALA A 595 -4.83 -28.13 -5.55
CA ALA A 595 -4.01 -28.86 -6.53
C ALA A 595 -3.33 -27.91 -7.54
N ALA A 596 -4.08 -26.88 -7.99
CA ALA A 596 -3.52 -25.84 -8.86
C ALA A 596 -2.47 -25.00 -8.15
N ALA A 597 -2.70 -24.66 -6.87
CA ALA A 597 -1.77 -23.89 -6.05
C ALA A 597 -0.44 -24.63 -5.83
N ILE A 598 -0.47 -25.92 -5.51
CA ILE A 598 0.74 -26.74 -5.34
C ILE A 598 1.48 -26.91 -6.67
N ALA A 599 0.77 -27.07 -7.79
CA ALA A 599 1.40 -27.07 -9.11
C ALA A 599 2.07 -25.73 -9.43
N ASP A 600 1.46 -24.60 -9.04
CA ASP A 600 2.01 -23.26 -9.24
C ASP A 600 3.25 -23.00 -8.37
N LEU A 601 3.24 -23.47 -7.11
CA LEU A 601 4.41 -23.46 -6.24
C LEU A 601 5.56 -24.29 -6.81
N ARG A 602 5.27 -25.48 -7.35
CA ARG A 602 6.27 -26.32 -8.02
C ARG A 602 6.82 -25.63 -9.28
N ALA A 603 5.98 -24.93 -10.05
CA ALA A 603 6.42 -24.14 -11.20
C ALA A 603 7.31 -22.95 -10.82
N LEU A 604 7.16 -22.42 -9.61
CA LEU A 604 8.07 -21.42 -9.02
C LEU A 604 9.39 -22.02 -8.52
N GLY A 605 9.58 -23.34 -8.63
CA GLY A 605 10.75 -24.06 -8.14
C GLY A 605 10.76 -24.26 -6.63
N VAL A 606 9.59 -24.19 -5.99
CA VAL A 606 9.43 -24.34 -4.54
C VAL A 606 8.98 -25.77 -4.23
N ARG A 607 9.68 -26.42 -3.30
CA ARG A 607 9.33 -27.76 -2.80
C ARG A 607 8.22 -27.67 -1.77
N THR A 608 7.20 -28.51 -1.89
CA THR A 608 6.03 -28.53 -0.99
C THR A 608 6.09 -29.71 -0.02
N VAL A 609 5.87 -29.46 1.26
CA VAL A 609 5.86 -30.48 2.32
C VAL A 609 4.56 -30.35 3.12
N MET A 610 3.77 -31.41 3.25
CA MET A 610 2.57 -31.39 4.08
C MET A 610 2.89 -31.89 5.49
N LEU A 611 2.54 -31.11 6.52
CA LEU A 611 2.63 -31.48 7.93
C LEU A 611 1.22 -31.77 8.45
N THR A 612 0.99 -32.93 9.06
CA THR A 612 -0.34 -33.26 9.60
C THR A 612 -0.27 -34.14 10.84
N GLY A 613 -1.23 -33.95 11.74
CA GLY A 613 -1.49 -34.84 12.88
C GLY A 613 -2.25 -36.12 12.50
N ASP A 614 -2.79 -36.19 11.29
CA ASP A 614 -3.50 -37.37 10.78
C ASP A 614 -2.56 -38.58 10.65
N ASN A 615 -3.16 -39.76 10.53
CA ASN A 615 -2.41 -40.98 10.25
C ASN A 615 -1.79 -40.95 8.82
N GLU A 616 -0.74 -41.76 8.62
CA GLU A 616 -0.02 -41.83 7.33
C GLU A 616 -0.91 -42.16 6.14
N ARG A 617 -1.94 -43.01 6.30
CA ARG A 617 -2.81 -43.42 5.19
C ARG A 617 -3.64 -42.26 4.67
N THR A 618 -4.30 -41.53 5.57
CA THR A 618 -5.07 -40.32 5.23
C THR A 618 -4.17 -39.27 4.59
N ALA A 619 -2.98 -39.07 5.15
CA ALA A 619 -2.03 -38.09 4.64
C ALA A 619 -1.55 -38.42 3.21
N HIS A 620 -1.24 -39.69 2.91
CA HIS A 620 -0.87 -40.12 1.56
C HIS A 620 -2.03 -40.08 0.55
N ALA A 621 -3.27 -40.31 0.99
CA ALA A 621 -4.45 -40.14 0.13
C ALA A 621 -4.59 -38.68 -0.33
N ILE A 622 -4.43 -37.71 0.60
CA ILE A 622 -4.43 -36.28 0.26
C ILE A 622 -3.24 -35.94 -0.63
N GLN A 623 -2.05 -36.48 -0.36
CA GLN A 623 -0.88 -36.28 -1.21
C GLN A 623 -1.13 -36.69 -2.66
N ALA A 624 -1.78 -37.85 -2.87
CA ALA A 624 -2.12 -38.32 -4.21
C ALA A 624 -3.15 -37.43 -4.90
N ALA A 625 -4.09 -36.84 -4.14
CA ALA A 625 -5.12 -35.95 -4.68
C ALA A 625 -4.57 -34.58 -5.09
N VAL A 626 -3.66 -34.00 -4.31
CA VAL A 626 -3.21 -32.62 -4.49
C VAL A 626 -1.81 -32.52 -5.10
N GLY A 627 -1.02 -33.59 -5.00
CA GLY A 627 0.30 -33.72 -5.61
C GLY A 627 1.43 -33.06 -4.81
N VAL A 628 1.40 -33.09 -3.46
CA VAL A 628 2.49 -32.57 -2.60
C VAL A 628 3.76 -33.41 -2.72
N ASP A 629 4.96 -32.79 -2.69
CA ASP A 629 6.23 -33.50 -2.89
C ASP A 629 6.61 -34.43 -1.72
N GLU A 630 6.37 -34.01 -0.47
CA GLU A 630 6.68 -34.79 0.74
C GLU A 630 5.56 -34.67 1.79
N VAL A 631 5.37 -35.71 2.60
CA VAL A 631 4.37 -35.76 3.68
C VAL A 631 5.02 -36.20 4.98
N ILE A 632 4.69 -35.51 6.06
CA ILE A 632 5.06 -35.88 7.43
C ILE A 632 3.77 -35.97 8.25
N ALA A 633 3.37 -37.20 8.58
CA ALA A 633 2.12 -37.51 9.28
C ALA A 633 2.36 -37.82 10.76
N GLY A 634 1.29 -37.85 11.57
CA GLY A 634 1.35 -38.14 13.01
C GLY A 634 2.05 -37.06 13.84
N VAL A 635 2.06 -35.81 13.37
CA VAL A 635 2.82 -34.70 13.99
C VAL A 635 1.93 -33.93 14.98
N SER A 636 2.36 -33.83 16.23
CA SER A 636 1.72 -32.96 17.22
C SER A 636 2.04 -31.48 16.98
N PRO A 637 1.25 -30.51 17.50
CA PRO A 637 1.54 -29.07 17.33
C PRO A 637 2.96 -28.66 17.78
N LEU A 638 3.47 -29.26 18.86
CA LEU A 638 4.83 -29.04 19.36
C LEU A 638 5.90 -29.69 18.46
N ASP A 639 5.59 -30.82 17.84
CA ASP A 639 6.53 -31.48 16.91
C ASP A 639 6.64 -30.73 15.57
N LYS A 640 5.60 -29.98 15.16
CA LYS A 640 5.63 -29.18 13.91
C LYS A 640 6.81 -28.19 13.90
N GLU A 641 7.08 -27.50 15.01
CA GLU A 641 8.24 -26.59 15.16
C GLU A 641 9.55 -27.30 14.85
N ARG A 642 9.76 -28.50 15.42
CA ARG A 642 10.99 -29.29 15.22
C ARG A 642 11.17 -29.70 13.77
N HIS A 643 10.08 -30.05 13.08
CA HIS A 643 10.11 -30.40 11.66
C HIS A 643 10.41 -29.18 10.79
N VAL A 644 9.79 -28.02 11.06
CA VAL A 644 10.11 -26.76 10.38
C VAL A 644 11.58 -26.40 10.56
N ARG A 645 12.13 -26.51 11.78
CA ARG A 645 13.55 -26.27 12.05
C ARG A 645 14.47 -27.20 11.25
N ARG A 646 14.12 -28.48 11.13
CA ARG A 646 14.88 -29.45 10.34
C ARG A 646 14.83 -29.13 8.85
N LEU A 647 13.69 -28.67 8.35
CA LEU A 647 13.56 -28.25 6.94
C LEU A 647 14.40 -26.99 6.67
N ALA A 648 14.52 -26.09 7.64
CA ALA A 648 15.30 -24.85 7.52
C ALA A 648 16.81 -25.10 7.35
N GLU A 649 17.33 -26.26 7.78
CA GLU A 649 18.72 -26.67 7.51
C GLU A 649 18.99 -26.87 6.01
N GLY A 650 17.96 -27.15 5.20
CA GLY A 650 18.05 -27.41 3.77
C GLY A 650 17.82 -26.20 2.86
N GLY A 651 17.39 -25.06 3.40
CA GLY A 651 17.05 -23.85 2.66
C GLY A 651 15.96 -23.04 3.36
N THR A 652 15.60 -21.88 2.81
CA THR A 652 14.59 -20.99 3.39
C THR A 652 13.20 -21.64 3.37
N VAL A 653 12.57 -21.75 4.54
CA VAL A 653 11.27 -22.40 4.75
C VAL A 653 10.19 -21.37 5.03
N ALA A 654 9.09 -21.48 4.30
CA ALA A 654 7.82 -20.87 4.71
C ALA A 654 6.90 -21.91 5.34
N MET A 655 6.29 -21.58 6.48
CA MET A 655 5.22 -22.38 7.08
C MET A 655 3.89 -21.72 6.74
N VAL A 656 2.90 -22.50 6.29
CA VAL A 656 1.56 -22.03 5.94
C VAL A 656 0.56 -22.74 6.84
N GLY A 657 -0.29 -21.99 7.55
CA GLY A 657 -1.28 -22.53 8.47
C GLY A 657 -2.43 -21.57 8.75
N ASP A 658 -3.37 -21.99 9.58
CA ASP A 658 -4.53 -21.18 10.00
C ASP A 658 -4.20 -20.14 11.10
N GLY A 659 -3.01 -20.25 11.70
CA GLY A 659 -2.55 -19.36 12.75
C GLY A 659 -3.01 -19.71 14.17
N ILE A 660 -3.93 -20.66 14.34
CA ILE A 660 -4.48 -21.03 15.66
C ILE A 660 -3.66 -22.17 16.26
N ASN A 661 -3.55 -23.29 15.53
CA ASN A 661 -2.86 -24.48 16.01
C ASN A 661 -1.36 -24.48 15.63
N ASP A 662 -1.00 -23.64 14.68
CA ASP A 662 0.33 -23.61 14.05
C ASP A 662 1.19 -22.42 14.44
N ALA A 663 0.72 -21.57 15.37
CA ALA A 663 1.45 -20.38 15.80
C ALA A 663 2.94 -20.64 16.16
N PRO A 664 3.30 -21.71 16.92
CA PRO A 664 4.71 -21.99 17.20
C PRO A 664 5.53 -22.37 15.96
N ALA A 665 4.91 -23.05 14.98
CA ALA A 665 5.57 -23.44 13.74
C ALA A 665 5.71 -22.25 12.78
N LEU A 666 4.71 -21.37 12.71
CA LEU A 666 4.73 -20.12 11.94
C LEU A 666 5.84 -19.20 12.42
N ALA A 667 5.94 -18.98 13.74
CA ALA A 667 6.99 -18.16 14.35
C ALA A 667 8.41 -18.77 14.27
N ARG A 668 8.53 -20.04 13.84
CA ARG A 668 9.82 -20.70 13.64
C ARG A 668 10.30 -20.73 12.20
N ALA A 669 9.39 -20.64 11.25
CA ALA A 669 9.76 -20.54 9.85
C ALA A 669 10.56 -19.26 9.57
N ASP A 670 11.30 -19.23 8.46
CA ASP A 670 11.93 -18.00 7.99
C ASP A 670 10.87 -16.98 7.52
N VAL A 671 9.70 -17.49 7.10
CA VAL A 671 8.49 -16.73 6.81
C VAL A 671 7.26 -17.53 7.26
N GLY A 672 6.54 -17.05 8.27
CA GLY A 672 5.23 -17.58 8.64
C GLY A 672 4.12 -16.97 7.78
N ILE A 673 3.26 -17.80 7.17
CA ILE A 673 2.13 -17.37 6.34
C ILE A 673 0.83 -17.89 6.96
N ALA A 674 -0.04 -16.99 7.42
CA ALA A 674 -1.38 -17.35 7.89
C ALA A 674 -2.40 -17.28 6.75
N ILE A 675 -3.34 -18.22 6.70
CA ILE A 675 -4.47 -18.26 5.75
C ILE A 675 -5.79 -18.10 6.49
N GLY A 676 -6.67 -17.27 5.93
CA GLY A 676 -8.04 -17.12 6.40
C GLY A 676 -8.21 -15.98 7.41
N ALA A 677 -9.46 -15.59 7.61
CA ALA A 677 -9.88 -14.33 8.22
C ALA A 677 -9.23 -14.03 9.57
N GLY A 678 -8.16 -13.22 9.54
CA GLY A 678 -7.94 -12.04 10.40
C GLY A 678 -8.09 -12.19 11.92
N THR A 679 -8.06 -13.40 12.48
CA THR A 679 -8.06 -13.55 13.94
C THR A 679 -6.80 -12.90 14.50
N ASP A 680 -6.91 -12.19 15.64
CA ASP A 680 -5.77 -11.50 16.24
C ASP A 680 -4.58 -12.45 16.46
N ILE A 681 -4.87 -13.71 16.77
CA ILE A 681 -3.88 -14.77 16.96
C ILE A 681 -3.11 -15.07 15.66
N ALA A 682 -3.79 -15.13 14.52
CA ALA A 682 -3.15 -15.35 13.21
C ALA A 682 -2.29 -14.15 12.79
N ILE A 683 -2.74 -12.93 13.09
CA ILE A 683 -2.02 -11.68 12.79
C ILE A 683 -0.74 -11.55 13.65
N ASP A 684 -0.80 -11.98 14.91
CA ASP A 684 0.36 -11.93 15.79
C ASP A 684 1.39 -13.01 15.48
N SER A 685 0.94 -14.18 15.02
CA SER A 685 1.78 -15.37 14.85
C SER A 685 2.45 -15.50 13.47
N ALA A 686 2.03 -14.73 12.46
CA ALA A 686 2.54 -14.82 11.09
C ALA A 686 3.20 -13.52 10.59
N ASP A 687 4.13 -13.70 9.66
CA ASP A 687 4.85 -12.62 8.98
C ASP A 687 4.07 -12.09 7.76
N ILE A 688 3.30 -12.97 7.11
CA ILE A 688 2.40 -12.66 6.01
C ILE A 688 1.02 -13.22 6.36
N VAL A 689 -0.02 -12.42 6.21
CA VAL A 689 -1.41 -12.82 6.46
C VAL A 689 -2.18 -12.72 5.15
N LEU A 690 -2.83 -13.81 4.77
CA LEU A 690 -3.66 -13.90 3.57
C LEU A 690 -5.12 -13.78 3.98
N MET A 691 -5.77 -12.72 3.49
CA MET A 691 -7.17 -12.42 3.82
C MET A 691 -8.12 -13.49 3.28
N ARG A 692 -7.78 -14.07 2.13
CA ARG A 692 -8.56 -15.15 1.52
C ARG A 692 -8.12 -16.50 2.06
N SER A 693 -9.08 -17.38 2.20
CA SER A 693 -8.86 -18.78 2.54
C SER A 693 -8.40 -19.62 1.33
N ASP A 694 -7.55 -19.08 0.44
CA ASP A 694 -7.07 -19.75 -0.79
C ASP A 694 -5.54 -19.92 -0.80
N LEU A 695 -5.09 -21.14 -1.07
CA LEU A 695 -3.68 -21.49 -1.17
C LEU A 695 -2.98 -20.84 -2.38
N MET A 696 -3.73 -20.43 -3.41
CA MET A 696 -3.19 -19.69 -4.58
C MET A 696 -2.48 -18.39 -4.17
N ASP A 697 -2.88 -17.80 -3.05
CA ASP A 697 -2.32 -16.55 -2.56
C ASP A 697 -0.93 -16.70 -1.98
N VAL A 698 -0.58 -17.89 -1.51
CA VAL A 698 0.79 -18.21 -1.10
C VAL A 698 1.74 -18.06 -2.29
N ALA A 699 1.37 -18.60 -3.46
CA ALA A 699 2.15 -18.46 -4.68
C ALA A 699 2.19 -16.99 -5.16
N SER A 700 1.08 -16.27 -5.04
CA SER A 700 1.01 -14.83 -5.38
C SER A 700 1.88 -13.97 -4.46
N ALA A 701 1.94 -14.27 -3.15
CA ALA A 701 2.81 -13.59 -2.19
C ALA A 701 4.30 -13.77 -2.53
N ILE A 702 4.71 -15.00 -2.86
CA ILE A 702 6.08 -15.30 -3.32
C ILE A 702 6.39 -14.55 -4.63
N ARG A 703 5.44 -14.50 -5.57
CA ARG A 703 5.60 -13.72 -6.82
C ARG A 703 5.73 -12.23 -6.58
N LEU A 704 4.91 -11.68 -5.68
CA LEU A 704 4.98 -10.27 -5.28
C LEU A 704 6.34 -9.95 -4.69
N SER A 705 6.82 -10.78 -3.76
CA SER A 705 8.16 -10.67 -3.19
C SER A 705 9.25 -10.71 -4.27
N ARG A 706 9.23 -11.72 -5.17
CA ARG A 706 10.17 -11.83 -6.29
C ARG A 706 10.15 -10.62 -7.22
N ALA A 707 8.97 -10.07 -7.50
CA ALA A 707 8.82 -8.86 -8.31
C ALA A 707 9.40 -7.63 -7.60
N THR A 708 9.11 -7.47 -6.31
CA THR A 708 9.64 -6.38 -5.49
C THR A 708 11.16 -6.44 -5.38
N MET A 709 11.73 -7.61 -5.06
CA MET A 709 13.19 -7.78 -4.95
C MET A 709 13.91 -7.64 -6.30
N ARG A 710 13.27 -8.00 -7.42
CA ARG A 710 13.78 -7.69 -8.76
C ARG A 710 13.82 -6.18 -9.00
N ASN A 711 12.77 -5.47 -8.61
CA ASN A 711 12.69 -4.01 -8.71
C ASN A 711 13.78 -3.33 -7.87
N VAL A 712 13.95 -3.76 -6.61
CA VAL A 712 15.02 -3.26 -5.72
C VAL A 712 16.39 -3.46 -6.36
N ARG A 713 16.70 -4.66 -6.88
CA ARG A 713 17.98 -4.93 -7.56
C ARG A 713 18.20 -4.05 -8.78
N GLN A 714 17.17 -3.81 -9.59
CA GLN A 714 17.24 -2.89 -10.73
C GLN A 714 17.50 -1.45 -10.26
N ASN A 715 16.82 -1.00 -9.22
CA ASN A 715 16.98 0.35 -8.68
C ASN A 715 18.39 0.57 -8.10
N LEU A 716 18.91 -0.40 -7.35
CA LEU A 716 20.28 -0.38 -6.84
C LEU A 716 21.30 -0.41 -7.97
N PHE A 717 21.06 -1.20 -9.02
CA PHE A 717 21.91 -1.22 -10.21
C PHE A 717 21.97 0.16 -10.88
N TRP A 718 20.81 0.78 -11.17
CA TRP A 718 20.75 2.12 -11.75
C TRP A 718 21.40 3.17 -10.84
N ALA A 719 21.14 3.12 -9.53
CA ALA A 719 21.73 4.05 -8.57
C ALA A 719 23.27 4.00 -8.53
N LEU A 720 23.87 2.83 -8.75
CA LEU A 720 25.32 2.64 -8.68
C LEU A 720 26.02 2.78 -10.04
N ILE A 721 25.43 2.31 -11.13
CA ILE A 721 26.08 2.26 -12.45
C ILE A 721 26.40 3.66 -12.99
N TYR A 722 25.49 4.62 -12.81
CA TYR A 722 25.73 6.01 -13.23
C TYR A 722 26.96 6.60 -12.53
N ASN A 723 27.07 6.40 -11.22
CA ASN A 723 28.21 6.91 -10.46
C ASN A 723 29.51 6.18 -10.83
N ALA A 724 29.45 4.85 -11.00
CA ALA A 724 30.61 4.04 -11.39
C ALA A 724 31.20 4.45 -12.75
N VAL A 725 30.36 4.85 -13.70
CA VAL A 725 30.81 5.32 -15.03
C VAL A 725 31.22 6.78 -15.00
N CYS A 726 30.44 7.66 -14.37
CA CYS A 726 30.67 9.09 -14.47
C CYS A 726 31.82 9.60 -13.60
N ILE A 727 32.18 8.93 -12.49
CA ILE A 727 33.31 9.35 -11.64
C ILE A 727 34.66 9.26 -12.39
N PRO A 728 35.02 8.15 -13.06
CA PRO A 728 36.23 8.09 -13.88
C PRO A 728 36.25 9.13 -15.00
N VAL A 729 35.11 9.37 -15.66
CA VAL A 729 34.99 10.39 -16.71
C VAL A 729 35.22 11.78 -16.12
N ALA A 730 34.61 12.09 -14.98
CA ALA A 730 34.81 13.34 -14.25
C ALA A 730 36.25 13.54 -13.76
N ALA A 731 36.95 12.45 -13.43
CA ALA A 731 38.38 12.47 -13.08
C ALA A 731 39.32 12.71 -14.26
N GLY A 732 38.81 12.69 -15.50
CA GLY A 732 39.59 12.95 -16.70
C GLY A 732 40.10 11.69 -17.42
N ALA A 733 39.57 10.50 -17.12
CA ALA A 733 39.98 9.25 -17.79
C ALA A 733 39.74 9.28 -19.32
N LEU A 734 38.81 10.11 -19.80
CA LEU A 734 38.52 10.33 -21.22
C LEU A 734 38.96 11.72 -21.71
N ALA A 735 39.76 12.46 -20.94
CA ALA A 735 40.24 13.78 -21.36
C ALA A 735 41.07 13.71 -22.65
N TRP A 736 41.80 12.60 -22.87
CA TRP A 736 42.54 12.35 -24.12
C TRP A 736 41.65 12.20 -25.36
N ALA A 737 40.37 11.85 -25.17
CA ALA A 737 39.37 11.75 -26.24
C ALA A 737 38.56 13.05 -26.40
N GLY A 738 38.92 14.12 -25.68
CA GLY A 738 38.21 15.40 -25.69
C GLY A 738 36.87 15.39 -24.95
N VAL A 739 36.60 14.35 -24.14
CA VAL A 739 35.36 14.23 -23.37
C VAL A 739 35.61 14.71 -21.95
N GLU A 740 35.14 15.92 -21.63
CA GLU A 740 35.16 16.50 -20.29
C GLU A 740 33.75 16.63 -19.73
N LEU A 741 33.57 16.26 -18.46
CA LEU A 741 32.28 16.32 -17.80
C LEU A 741 32.12 17.66 -17.07
N ASN A 742 31.19 18.49 -17.53
CA ASN A 742 30.86 19.75 -16.88
C ASN A 742 30.05 19.49 -15.58
N PRO A 743 30.32 20.21 -14.46
CA PRO A 743 29.56 20.12 -13.22
C PRO A 743 28.02 20.24 -13.39
N MET A 744 27.56 21.04 -14.36
CA MET A 744 26.13 21.19 -14.65
C MET A 744 25.51 19.91 -15.23
N ILE A 745 26.21 19.28 -16.18
CA ILE A 745 25.78 18.00 -16.77
C ILE A 745 25.77 16.93 -15.69
N ALA A 746 26.77 16.94 -14.80
CA ALA A 746 26.82 16.06 -13.66
C ALA A 746 25.60 16.22 -12.73
N ALA A 747 25.25 17.47 -12.36
CA ALA A 747 24.09 17.76 -11.53
C ALA A 747 22.76 17.36 -12.21
N ALA A 748 22.65 17.52 -13.53
CA ALA A 748 21.47 17.11 -14.30
C ALA A 748 21.34 15.57 -14.38
N ALA A 749 22.44 14.87 -14.66
CA ALA A 749 22.49 13.41 -14.72
C ALA A 749 22.10 12.76 -13.38
N MET A 750 22.57 13.35 -12.27
CA MET A 750 22.20 12.96 -10.92
C MET A 750 20.69 13.04 -10.67
N SER A 751 20.03 14.14 -11.09
CA SER A 751 18.58 14.29 -10.94
C SER A 751 17.80 13.27 -11.76
N LEU A 752 18.29 12.91 -12.95
CA LEU A 752 17.66 11.90 -13.81
C LEU A 752 17.74 10.49 -13.21
N SER A 753 18.83 10.17 -12.49
CA SER A 753 18.98 8.89 -11.78
C SER A 753 17.86 8.66 -10.76
N SER A 754 17.55 9.67 -9.94
CA SER A 754 16.43 9.59 -8.98
C SER A 754 15.08 9.36 -9.67
N VAL A 755 14.83 10.03 -10.79
CA VAL A 755 13.61 9.85 -11.59
C VAL A 755 13.51 8.43 -12.15
N SER A 756 14.63 7.87 -12.64
CA SER A 756 14.65 6.51 -13.19
C SER A 756 14.31 5.44 -12.15
N VAL A 757 14.90 5.55 -10.95
CA VAL A 757 14.66 4.63 -9.83
C VAL A 757 13.21 4.68 -9.35
N VAL A 758 12.68 5.87 -9.12
CA VAL A 758 11.28 6.05 -8.70
C VAL A 758 10.32 5.55 -9.77
N SER A 759 10.54 5.92 -11.04
CA SER A 759 9.66 5.50 -12.13
C SER A 759 9.67 3.98 -12.30
N ASN A 760 10.82 3.34 -12.10
CA ASN A 760 10.91 1.90 -12.09
C ASN A 760 10.16 1.28 -10.90
N ALA A 761 10.28 1.83 -9.70
CA ALA A 761 9.51 1.37 -8.52
C ALA A 761 7.99 1.47 -8.74
N LEU A 762 7.52 2.57 -9.34
CA LEU A 762 6.10 2.77 -9.64
C LEU A 762 5.53 1.75 -10.65
N ARG A 763 6.36 1.03 -11.42
CA ARG A 763 5.88 -0.07 -12.28
C ARG A 763 5.23 -1.20 -11.48
N LEU A 764 5.60 -1.37 -10.21
CA LEU A 764 4.97 -2.35 -9.31
C LEU A 764 3.49 -2.05 -9.06
N ARG A 765 3.02 -0.80 -9.23
CA ARG A 765 1.57 -0.47 -9.15
C ARG A 765 0.74 -1.26 -10.15
N ARG A 766 1.31 -1.64 -11.30
CA ARG A 766 0.64 -2.41 -12.35
C ARG A 766 0.68 -3.92 -12.11
N TRP A 767 1.34 -4.38 -11.05
CA TRP A 767 1.38 -5.80 -10.71
C TRP A 767 -0.03 -6.32 -10.42
N ARG A 768 -0.33 -7.53 -10.89
CA ARG A 768 -1.58 -8.22 -10.63
C ARG A 768 -1.28 -9.65 -10.17
N PRO A 769 -1.99 -10.14 -9.14
CA PRO A 769 -1.92 -11.55 -8.76
C PRO A 769 -2.47 -12.43 -9.87
N VAL A 770 -2.04 -13.68 -9.90
CA VAL A 770 -2.61 -14.70 -10.78
C VAL A 770 -3.59 -15.49 -9.94
N HIS A 771 -4.88 -15.20 -10.10
CA HIS A 771 -5.94 -16.08 -9.64
C HIS A 771 -6.23 -17.11 -10.74
N SER A 772 -6.68 -18.30 -10.35
CA SER A 772 -6.85 -19.48 -11.22
C SER A 772 -7.45 -19.22 -12.62
N PRO A 773 -7.21 -20.13 -13.61
CA PRO A 773 -7.45 -19.91 -15.05
C PRO A 773 -8.92 -19.79 -15.51
N GLY A 774 -9.88 -19.57 -14.62
CA GLY A 774 -11.31 -19.45 -14.96
C GLY A 774 -11.76 -18.01 -15.28
N ALA A 775 -11.07 -17.00 -14.76
CA ALA A 775 -11.52 -15.59 -14.88
C ALA A 775 -10.92 -14.84 -16.09
N LEU A 776 -9.88 -15.37 -16.73
CA LEU A 776 -9.20 -14.69 -17.85
C LEU A 776 -9.78 -15.01 -19.23
N ALA A 777 -10.76 -15.90 -19.34
CA ALA A 777 -11.31 -16.31 -20.64
C ALA A 777 -12.43 -15.39 -21.20
N LEU A 778 -12.87 -14.36 -20.47
CA LEU A 778 -14.08 -13.61 -20.85
C LEU A 778 -13.99 -12.08 -20.94
N LEU A 779 -12.83 -11.43 -20.81
CA LEU A 779 -12.79 -9.96 -20.91
C LEU A 779 -11.66 -9.44 -21.83
N PRO A 780 -12.00 -8.65 -22.88
CA PRO A 780 -11.01 -7.90 -23.65
C PRO A 780 -10.32 -6.87 -22.75
N ALA A 781 -8.99 -6.80 -22.89
CA ALA A 781 -8.11 -5.94 -22.13
C ALA A 781 -8.22 -4.48 -22.59
N GLU A 782 -9.23 -3.72 -22.13
CA GLU A 782 -9.30 -2.25 -22.22
C GLU A 782 -10.58 -1.76 -21.52
N ARG A 783 -10.56 -1.50 -20.19
CA ARG A 783 -11.60 -0.68 -19.50
C ARG A 783 -11.40 -0.34 -18.00
N PHE A 784 -10.20 -0.51 -17.43
CA PHE A 784 -9.96 -0.26 -15.98
C PHE A 784 -9.24 1.06 -15.66
N GLU A 785 -9.54 2.13 -16.40
CA GLU A 785 -9.12 3.51 -16.06
C GLU A 785 -10.29 4.46 -15.72
N GLY A 786 -11.54 3.97 -15.60
CA GLY A 786 -12.73 4.83 -15.47
C GLY A 786 -13.57 4.69 -14.18
N ALA A 787 -13.15 3.92 -13.18
CA ALA A 787 -14.01 3.64 -12.01
C ALA A 787 -14.00 4.75 -10.94
N ALA A 788 -13.00 5.66 -10.93
CA ALA A 788 -12.95 6.79 -9.99
C ALA A 788 -13.78 8.01 -10.43
N SER A 789 -14.37 8.00 -11.65
CA SER A 789 -15.19 9.10 -12.16
C SER A 789 -16.68 8.75 -12.30
N ARG A 790 -17.15 7.66 -11.68
CA ARG A 790 -18.58 7.25 -11.71
C ARG A 790 -19.30 7.42 -10.38
N GLN A 791 -18.61 7.91 -9.36
CA GLN A 791 -19.23 8.23 -8.06
C GLN A 791 -20.17 9.45 -8.15
N GLU A 792 -20.11 10.24 -9.23
CA GLU A 792 -21.05 11.35 -9.49
C GLU A 792 -22.23 10.97 -10.41
N ALA A 793 -22.23 9.79 -11.06
CA ALA A 793 -23.26 9.42 -12.04
C ALA A 793 -24.25 8.34 -11.54
N ALA A 794 -23.96 7.65 -10.43
CA ALA A 794 -24.78 6.55 -9.93
C ALA A 794 -26.00 7.00 -9.10
N HIS A 795 -26.13 8.30 -8.78
CA HIS A 795 -27.31 8.85 -8.11
C HIS A 795 -28.51 9.12 -9.04
N ALA A 796 -28.42 8.84 -10.35
CA ALA A 796 -29.45 9.22 -11.32
C ALA A 796 -30.21 8.09 -12.04
N SER A 797 -29.98 6.80 -11.74
CA SER A 797 -30.73 5.76 -12.46
C SER A 797 -30.95 4.46 -11.69
N ALA A 798 -32.00 4.41 -10.88
CA ALA A 798 -32.77 3.19 -10.62
C ALA A 798 -34.10 3.48 -9.89
N ALA A 799 -35.13 3.86 -10.64
CA ALA A 799 -36.50 3.46 -10.33
C ALA A 799 -37.21 3.19 -11.68
N VAL A 800 -37.36 1.90 -11.95
CA VAL A 800 -37.91 1.30 -13.16
C VAL A 800 -39.44 1.38 -13.14
N SER A 801 -40.00 1.51 -14.34
CA SER A 801 -41.41 1.41 -14.72
C SER A 801 -42.15 0.15 -14.23
N THR A 802 -43.40 0.34 -13.79
CA THR A 802 -44.67 -0.44 -13.95
C THR A 802 -45.53 -0.12 -12.70
N GLU A 803 -46.80 0.31 -12.72
CA GLU A 803 -47.99 -0.27 -13.36
C GLU A 803 -49.13 0.78 -13.52
N GLU A 804 -50.14 0.38 -14.29
CA GLU A 804 -51.40 1.06 -14.63
C GLU A 804 -52.31 1.39 -13.42
N GLY A 805 -53.14 2.45 -13.53
CA GLY A 805 -54.40 2.52 -12.77
C GLY A 805 -54.94 3.90 -12.36
N ALA A 806 -55.93 4.39 -13.14
CA ALA A 806 -57.13 5.13 -12.72
C ALA A 806 -57.08 6.53 -12.03
N ALA A 807 -57.59 7.51 -12.79
CA ALA A 807 -58.72 8.42 -12.49
C ALA A 807 -58.68 9.50 -11.38
N ALA A 808 -58.81 10.76 -11.88
CA ALA A 808 -59.80 11.79 -11.53
C ALA A 808 -59.62 12.75 -10.31
N ALA A 809 -59.58 14.04 -10.68
CA ALA A 809 -60.35 15.19 -10.18
C ALA A 809 -60.00 15.93 -8.85
N ALA A 810 -59.58 17.19 -9.05
CA ALA A 810 -60.15 18.45 -8.53
C ALA A 810 -60.07 18.85 -7.03
N ALA A 811 -59.42 20.02 -6.85
CA ALA A 811 -59.93 21.24 -6.17
C ALA A 811 -59.81 21.41 -4.62
N ASP A 812 -58.93 22.37 -4.28
CA ASP A 812 -59.16 23.63 -3.53
C ASP A 812 -59.13 23.71 -1.98
N THR A 813 -58.25 24.64 -1.54
CA THR A 813 -58.34 25.56 -0.36
C THR A 813 -58.25 24.96 1.06
N SER A 814 -57.59 25.54 2.07
CA SER A 814 -57.10 26.90 2.32
C SER A 814 -56.14 26.94 3.53
N ASP A 815 -55.16 27.83 3.44
CA ASP A 815 -54.53 28.71 4.45
C ASP A 815 -54.23 28.28 5.91
N GLY A 816 -52.99 28.60 6.32
CA GLY A 816 -52.76 29.42 7.51
C GLY A 816 -51.56 29.11 8.42
N GLN A 817 -50.35 29.57 8.04
CA GLN A 817 -49.31 30.24 8.88
C GLN A 817 -48.73 29.52 10.13
N THR A 818 -47.42 29.48 10.46
CA THR A 818 -46.12 29.90 9.87
C THR A 818 -45.01 29.32 10.79
N ALA A 819 -43.92 28.73 10.28
CA ALA A 819 -42.57 28.85 10.86
C ALA A 819 -41.48 28.20 9.98
N ARG A 820 -40.35 28.91 9.89
CA ARG A 820 -39.14 28.71 9.06
C ARG A 820 -38.42 27.38 9.31
N ILE A 821 -37.85 26.77 8.25
CA ILE A 821 -36.44 26.34 8.07
C ILE A 821 -36.32 25.67 6.67
N GLY A 822 -35.19 25.91 5.99
CA GLY A 822 -35.01 25.78 4.54
C GLY A 822 -34.95 24.37 3.95
N GLN A 823 -35.45 24.27 2.72
CA GLN A 823 -35.26 23.17 1.77
C GLN A 823 -34.51 23.74 0.56
N GLU A 824 -33.32 23.22 0.28
CA GLU A 824 -32.69 23.32 -1.05
C GLU A 824 -33.22 22.15 -1.89
N THR A 825 -33.86 22.48 -3.00
CA THR A 825 -34.37 21.53 -4.00
C THR A 825 -33.51 21.67 -5.24
N GLU A 826 -32.86 20.58 -5.66
CA GLU A 826 -32.27 20.47 -7.00
C GLU A 826 -33.37 20.64 -8.05
N ARG A 827 -33.37 21.80 -8.73
CA ARG A 827 -34.17 22.03 -9.93
C ARG A 827 -33.39 21.51 -11.12
N SER A 828 -33.91 20.51 -11.82
CA SER A 828 -33.48 20.19 -13.19
C SER A 828 -33.79 21.40 -14.08
N ILE A 829 -32.78 22.19 -14.43
CA ILE A 829 -32.94 23.36 -15.31
C ILE A 829 -33.14 22.83 -16.74
N ALA A 830 -34.28 23.12 -17.36
CA ALA A 830 -34.55 22.74 -18.74
C ALA A 830 -33.70 23.58 -19.71
N MET A 831 -32.82 22.93 -20.49
CA MET A 831 -32.09 23.58 -21.58
C MET A 831 -33.07 24.03 -22.66
N ASN A 832 -32.98 25.26 -23.15
CA ASN A 832 -33.94 25.81 -24.11
C ASN A 832 -33.29 26.32 -25.40
N ARG A 833 -31.95 26.30 -25.52
CA ARG A 833 -31.19 26.65 -26.72
C ARG A 833 -30.05 25.64 -26.96
N GLU A 834 -29.82 25.28 -28.21
CA GLU A 834 -28.70 24.46 -28.67
C GLU A 834 -27.96 25.19 -29.79
N LEU A 835 -26.65 25.41 -29.61
CA LEU A 835 -25.74 26.02 -30.57
C LEU A 835 -24.83 24.93 -31.14
N LYS A 836 -24.68 24.87 -32.46
CA LYS A 836 -23.65 24.04 -33.09
C LYS A 836 -22.35 24.83 -33.12
N VAL A 837 -21.25 24.28 -32.60
CA VAL A 837 -19.97 25.00 -32.43
C VAL A 837 -18.85 24.25 -33.17
N GLU A 838 -18.28 24.89 -34.19
CA GLU A 838 -17.18 24.35 -34.98
C GLU A 838 -15.82 24.92 -34.53
N GLY A 839 -14.76 24.10 -34.61
CA GLY A 839 -13.40 24.46 -34.20
C GLY A 839 -12.96 23.96 -32.82
N MET A 840 -13.81 23.25 -32.08
CA MET A 840 -13.42 22.60 -30.82
C MET A 840 -12.64 21.31 -31.10
N MET A 841 -11.37 21.24 -30.67
CA MET A 841 -10.48 20.10 -30.93
C MET A 841 -10.04 19.34 -29.67
N CYS A 842 -10.36 19.84 -28.47
CA CYS A 842 -9.97 19.23 -27.20
C CYS A 842 -10.83 19.70 -26.02
N GLN A 843 -10.67 19.08 -24.85
CA GLN A 843 -11.36 19.45 -23.60
C GLN A 843 -10.98 20.84 -23.04
N HIS A 844 -9.89 21.44 -23.52
CA HIS A 844 -9.59 22.85 -23.24
C HIS A 844 -10.49 23.80 -24.05
N CYS A 845 -10.84 23.42 -25.30
CA CYS A 845 -11.79 24.18 -26.12
C CYS A 845 -13.19 24.17 -25.51
N VAL A 846 -13.63 23.00 -25.05
CA VAL A 846 -14.91 22.82 -24.33
C VAL A 846 -15.00 23.81 -23.17
N ARG A 847 -14.02 23.80 -22.26
CA ARG A 847 -14.00 24.71 -21.10
C ARG A 847 -13.95 26.19 -21.49
N HIS A 848 -13.33 26.54 -22.62
CA HIS A 848 -13.30 27.91 -23.10
C HIS A 848 -14.68 28.37 -23.59
N VAL A 849 -15.36 27.53 -24.38
CA VAL A 849 -16.72 27.79 -24.87
C VAL A 849 -17.73 27.81 -23.72
N THR A 850 -17.62 26.89 -22.76
CA THR A 850 -18.47 26.88 -21.55
C THR A 850 -18.38 28.19 -20.79
N LYS A 851 -17.15 28.66 -20.49
CA LYS A 851 -16.96 29.93 -19.79
C LYS A 851 -17.45 31.15 -20.56
N ALA A 852 -17.32 31.13 -21.88
CA ALA A 852 -17.80 32.23 -22.72
C ALA A 852 -19.33 32.35 -22.66
N LEU A 853 -20.03 31.22 -22.71
CA LEU A 853 -21.50 31.16 -22.64
C LEU A 853 -22.03 31.43 -21.22
N GLU A 854 -21.35 30.96 -20.17
CA GLU A 854 -21.69 31.30 -18.77
C GLU A 854 -21.53 32.79 -18.47
N GLY A 855 -20.67 33.49 -19.22
CA GLY A 855 -20.45 34.93 -19.10
C GLY A 855 -21.55 35.80 -19.70
N VAL A 856 -22.53 35.23 -20.41
CA VAL A 856 -23.64 35.97 -21.02
C VAL A 856 -24.75 36.21 -20.00
N GLU A 857 -25.14 37.48 -19.82
CA GLU A 857 -26.18 37.89 -18.88
C GLU A 857 -27.54 37.26 -19.24
N GLY A 858 -28.12 36.50 -18.32
CA GLY A 858 -29.37 35.74 -18.52
C GLY A 858 -29.18 34.24 -18.77
N VAL A 859 -27.94 33.73 -18.81
CA VAL A 859 -27.66 32.29 -18.89
C VAL A 859 -27.61 31.67 -17.49
N SER A 860 -28.39 30.62 -17.25
CA SER A 860 -28.46 29.93 -15.96
C SER A 860 -27.71 28.59 -15.92
N ALA A 861 -27.48 27.97 -17.08
CA ALA A 861 -26.68 26.75 -17.20
C ALA A 861 -26.20 26.53 -18.65
N VAL A 862 -25.02 25.91 -18.79
CA VAL A 862 -24.38 25.61 -20.08
C VAL A 862 -23.79 24.20 -20.06
N GLU A 863 -24.08 23.42 -21.09
CA GLU A 863 -23.50 22.09 -21.32
C GLU A 863 -22.86 22.04 -22.71
N VAL A 864 -21.55 21.77 -22.80
CA VAL A 864 -20.82 21.74 -24.08
C VAL A 864 -20.27 20.34 -24.34
N SER A 865 -20.61 19.76 -25.48
CA SER A 865 -20.16 18.43 -25.91
C SER A 865 -19.16 18.53 -27.05
N LEU A 866 -17.94 18.03 -26.81
CA LEU A 866 -16.91 17.90 -27.85
C LEU A 866 -17.28 16.86 -28.90
N GLU A 867 -17.89 15.75 -28.46
CA GLU A 867 -18.25 14.64 -29.35
C GLU A 867 -19.41 15.01 -30.29
N ALA A 868 -20.37 15.80 -29.81
CA ALA A 868 -21.50 16.26 -30.62
C ALA A 868 -21.20 17.55 -31.39
N GLY A 869 -20.16 18.32 -30.99
CA GLY A 869 -19.88 19.64 -31.54
C GLY A 869 -20.98 20.65 -31.25
N THR A 870 -21.63 20.55 -30.08
CA THR A 870 -22.77 21.38 -29.69
C THR A 870 -22.63 21.94 -28.28
N ALA A 871 -23.29 23.07 -28.04
CA ALA A 871 -23.41 23.74 -26.74
C ALA A 871 -24.90 23.98 -26.44
N ARG A 872 -25.41 23.35 -25.39
CA ARG A 872 -26.77 23.53 -24.88
C ARG A 872 -26.77 24.57 -23.77
N VAL A 873 -27.74 25.46 -23.80
CA VAL A 873 -27.83 26.60 -22.88
C VAL A 873 -29.26 26.70 -22.36
N ALA A 874 -29.40 26.91 -21.06
CA ALA A 874 -30.62 27.42 -20.45
C ALA A 874 -30.49 28.94 -20.32
N ALA A 875 -31.26 29.67 -21.12
CA ALA A 875 -31.23 31.12 -21.18
C ALA A 875 -32.60 31.72 -20.85
N GLU A 876 -32.66 32.65 -19.92
CA GLU A 876 -33.82 33.51 -19.64
C GLU A 876 -33.59 34.92 -20.21
N ALA A 877 -34.66 35.68 -20.45
CA ALA A 877 -34.53 37.05 -20.95
C ALA A 877 -33.70 37.89 -19.95
N PRO A 878 -32.70 38.67 -20.39
CA PRO A 878 -32.53 39.23 -21.73
C PRO A 878 -31.52 38.52 -22.66
N ALA A 879 -31.09 37.28 -22.38
CA ALA A 879 -30.13 36.57 -23.24
C ALA A 879 -30.72 36.30 -24.64
N THR A 880 -30.33 37.11 -25.63
CA THR A 880 -30.74 36.94 -27.02
C THR A 880 -29.87 35.89 -27.72
N ASP A 881 -30.43 35.21 -28.72
CA ASP A 881 -29.71 34.26 -29.56
C ASP A 881 -28.44 34.89 -30.19
N GLU A 882 -28.51 36.19 -30.51
CA GLU A 882 -27.39 36.98 -31.03
C GLU A 882 -26.26 37.15 -30.00
N ALA A 883 -26.58 37.35 -28.72
CA ALA A 883 -25.59 37.49 -27.65
C ALA A 883 -24.87 36.16 -27.36
N LEU A 884 -25.59 35.03 -27.42
CA LEU A 884 -25.01 33.69 -27.27
C LEU A 884 -24.05 33.36 -28.42
N VAL A 885 -24.43 33.68 -29.66
CA VAL A 885 -23.56 33.51 -30.84
C VAL A 885 -22.32 34.39 -30.73
N ALA A 886 -22.48 35.67 -30.36
CA ALA A 886 -21.37 36.60 -30.21
C ALA A 886 -20.33 36.13 -29.18
N ALA A 887 -20.78 35.60 -28.04
CA ALA A 887 -19.88 35.09 -27.00
C ALA A 887 -19.00 33.92 -27.47
N VAL A 888 -19.54 33.02 -28.29
CA VAL A 888 -18.79 31.88 -28.84
C VAL A 888 -17.82 32.33 -29.95
N VAL A 889 -18.22 33.31 -30.75
CA VAL A 889 -17.36 33.92 -31.79
C VAL A 889 -16.20 34.69 -31.17
N ASP A 890 -16.44 35.47 -30.12
CA ASP A 890 -15.40 36.19 -29.38
C ASP A 890 -14.43 35.23 -28.66
N ALA A 891 -14.89 34.03 -28.30
CA ALA A 891 -14.05 32.95 -27.78
C ALA A 891 -13.21 32.24 -28.86
N GLY A 892 -13.37 32.61 -30.14
CA GLY A 892 -12.58 32.15 -31.28
C GLY A 892 -13.16 30.95 -32.03
N TYR A 893 -14.47 30.69 -31.95
CA TYR A 893 -15.15 29.55 -32.57
C TYR A 893 -16.29 29.98 -33.51
N GLU A 894 -16.66 29.13 -34.46
CA GLU A 894 -17.76 29.42 -35.39
C GLU A 894 -19.06 28.76 -34.94
N VAL A 895 -20.19 29.48 -35.05
CA VAL A 895 -21.52 28.96 -34.73
C VAL A 895 -22.39 28.93 -36.00
N PRO A 896 -22.41 27.81 -36.76
CA PRO A 896 -23.21 27.70 -37.98
C PRO A 896 -24.73 27.69 -37.77
N SER A 897 -25.22 27.31 -36.59
CA SER A 897 -26.67 27.28 -36.32
C SER A 897 -27.00 27.33 -34.84
N ILE A 898 -28.11 28.01 -34.50
CA ILE A 898 -28.76 27.98 -33.18
C ILE A 898 -30.21 27.51 -33.34
N SER A 899 -30.66 26.63 -32.47
CA SER A 899 -32.02 26.09 -32.45
C SER A 899 -32.57 25.99 -31.02
N ALA A 900 -33.90 25.97 -30.86
CA ALA A 900 -34.51 25.64 -29.57
C ALA A 900 -34.31 24.15 -29.25
N CYS A 901 -33.98 23.83 -27.99
CA CYS A 901 -33.98 22.44 -27.53
C CYS A 901 -35.42 21.89 -27.53
N ALA A 902 -35.61 20.67 -28.02
CA ALA A 902 -36.90 19.97 -28.01
C ALA A 902 -37.18 19.28 -26.68
#